data_AF-A0A933N9C9-F1
#
_entry.id   AF-A0A933N9C9-F1
#
_cell.length_a   1.000
_cell.length_b   1.000
_cell.length_c   1.000
_cell.angle_alpha   90.00
_cell.angle_beta   90.00
_cell.angle_gamma   90.00
#
_symmetry.space_group_name_H-M   'P 1'
#
loop_
_entity.id
_entity.type
_entity.pdbx_description
1 polymer ?
#
loop_
_entity_poly.entity_id
_entity_poly.type
_entity_poly.pdbx_seq_one_letter_code
_entity_poly.pdbx_strand_id
1 'polypeptide(L)'
;MRKSFLGFMLSLSALSCAQDVGDVDRTQANRIRKSLFEGEWYHQKTTFDVPYSAGFSFTGETSLLDRVKWEIQESYLIAYRTYDLVDNTLAASSLPDVAFKGAPIAAYGIVEHFDVIRDYNTQTGEESNVIYENNEDRPWSEREYMRVDWSKNLVASFNFLDDQVEQSPMAYYVQDENDPDRLLVGVKENGEWTDHQDWREIGDLEHAEYLDIVDTIFANPEVYEEFDGESTYSYPLCWFYASSDCQPARVKIRSAYLKIDPSESYEQLRYPDNELVRGPDGKALKDPGGNPVRVPYFDKFGYFRVERDRYDRQKEITETGRTYLISRWGIWKDAPECKVGESYANCTVRPIVYHLSPNFPPALKAEAAKVVSSWNQPMKEVVNHLKYGGSRPLDQVEDVFVLADNSYSPAVARGERIGDLRYSFVYWIAEPQSAGPLGYGPSAMDPLTGRIIQASAYVYGAAAEAWATTGADVVDLINGTLSTDEFIEGEDVRAYVARVRASNPTSREEAARGEARAEDTRSFVRSEEFRRAHARQKSVGKRGMRLDHGRVRARASAIRGTPFEDLLLNDEVVRALSPKTRGLGSEALASLSESEKRTLSPAFWGAHGPMRARDRERRRKLQMHNVELARFAHDAVFGLAESLKGRERQSVYDTILARIFASTAEHEIGHTLGLRHNFAGSYDAINYRPEFWTLKGNSPTPFTRMSTDQAAGRMREMQYSSIMDYGARFNSDIQGLGAYDEAAVRFGYGQLVEAFETPPSEPLAEVFGLDVALQQYRHYTSLPRLFGGDAQGINRRRLVPYSQLISEKLAGQPTTAEVPYRFCSDEYDGAVSWCNTYDEGADPWEIVANASDAYEAYYFFNSFARDRREVEPWDHGVDMYWRYFFHAQSQYQQWVFDNFDAESTWEELRADAATYGIQDVEYNSAIDGGLSGATASREGLNFLARVVQTPEPGAYYLDPDENVFYSYSYDSDVELCPPGESLPECSDLNLDLGIGKYAFSFYDGESGYYFYDRLHNIGSFYDKLSAIEALASPETNFLGVDTNADLTQYAIGFHWYYPDQITRLVGGSAVEGYSAFAGLADDQARQYQPRDMFAPASSLTGKYAVDPATSFTIELYAAWYGMAFINLDFDNSFNDKLKIWVEGNGEAVLPNVTDATRVARFVHPRNGRTYIAVRASDPNQYSPGFELLKRAQAWVSAGVDPAYVESLVAIMESIRGMDELYGRIYF
;
A
#
# COMPACT_ATOMS: atom_id res chain seq x y z
N MET A 1 -71.32 33.71 81.22
CA MET A 1 -71.15 34.20 82.61
C MET A 1 -69.70 33.99 83.03
N ARG A 2 -69.15 34.89 83.86
CA ARG A 2 -67.92 34.70 84.69
C ARG A 2 -66.60 34.67 83.89
N LYS A 3 -65.64 35.57 84.15
CA LYS A 3 -64.70 35.65 85.32
C LYS A 3 -63.63 34.54 85.24
N SER A 4 -62.36 34.70 85.61
CA SER A 4 -61.58 35.85 86.13
C SER A 4 -60.11 35.43 86.35
N PHE A 5 -59.21 36.42 86.54
CA PHE A 5 -58.01 36.36 87.39
C PHE A 5 -56.78 35.49 87.02
N LEU A 6 -55.70 36.21 86.68
CA LEU A 6 -54.39 36.22 87.36
C LEU A 6 -54.00 35.05 88.29
N GLY A 7 -52.82 34.46 88.01
CA GLY A 7 -52.03 33.61 88.93
C GLY A 7 -50.59 33.46 88.38
N PHE A 8 -49.58 33.56 89.24
CA PHE A 8 -48.17 33.77 88.85
C PHE A 8 -47.27 32.73 89.53
N MET A 9 -46.44 31.96 88.80
CA MET A 9 -45.16 31.42 89.31
C MET A 9 -44.29 30.70 88.23
N LEU A 10 -43.00 31.05 88.31
CA LEU A 10 -41.73 30.44 87.84
C LEU A 10 -41.67 29.08 87.09
N SER A 11 -40.72 29.05 86.13
CA SER A 11 -39.82 27.94 85.72
C SER A 11 -40.45 26.62 85.21
N LEU A 12 -40.01 26.03 84.09
CA LEU A 12 -38.65 25.91 83.58
C LEU A 12 -38.63 25.95 82.03
N SER A 13 -37.51 26.39 81.44
CA SER A 13 -37.30 26.36 79.99
C SER A 13 -37.15 24.92 79.48
N ALA A 14 -37.91 24.55 78.45
CA ALA A 14 -37.60 23.40 77.62
C ALA A 14 -37.63 23.83 76.15
N LEU A 15 -36.45 23.99 75.56
CA LEU A 15 -36.29 24.09 74.11
C LEU A 15 -36.73 22.76 73.50
N SER A 16 -37.94 22.72 72.95
CA SER A 16 -38.26 21.71 71.94
C SER A 16 -37.64 22.19 70.64
N CYS A 17 -36.40 21.79 70.39
CA CYS A 17 -35.83 21.91 69.06
C CYS A 17 -36.71 21.08 68.11
N ALA A 18 -37.48 21.74 67.26
CA ALA A 18 -37.93 21.11 66.03
C ALA A 18 -36.65 20.78 65.27
N GLN A 19 -36.32 19.49 65.23
CA GLN A 19 -35.13 19.02 64.53
C GLN A 19 -35.48 19.11 63.04
N ASP A 20 -34.81 20.03 62.34
CA ASP A 20 -35.05 20.26 60.92
C ASP A 20 -34.71 18.97 60.17
N VAL A 21 -35.74 18.29 59.67
CA VAL A 21 -35.58 17.05 58.91
C VAL A 21 -35.36 17.50 57.48
N GLY A 22 -34.10 17.80 57.16
CA GLY A 22 -33.69 18.31 55.85
C GLY A 22 -34.15 17.43 54.68
N ASP A 23 -33.96 17.95 53.48
CA ASP A 23 -34.58 17.39 52.27
C ASP A 23 -34.28 15.90 52.06
N VAL A 24 -35.34 15.14 51.78
CA VAL A 24 -35.31 13.71 51.49
C VAL A 24 -35.43 13.55 49.98
N ASP A 25 -34.30 13.50 49.29
CA ASP A 25 -34.26 13.20 47.86
C ASP A 25 -34.63 11.73 47.59
N ARG A 26 -35.66 11.54 46.76
CA ARG A 26 -36.14 10.23 46.27
C ARG A 26 -36.03 10.07 44.76
N THR A 27 -35.40 11.03 44.08
CA THR A 27 -35.09 10.89 42.66
C THR A 27 -34.19 9.68 42.41
N GLN A 28 -34.27 9.13 41.20
CA GLN A 28 -33.48 7.97 40.79
C GLN A 28 -32.21 8.43 40.07
N ALA A 29 -31.24 7.53 39.94
CA ALA A 29 -30.03 7.79 39.16
C ALA A 29 -30.32 7.97 37.66
N ASN A 30 -29.33 8.40 36.89
CA ASN A 30 -29.43 8.66 35.45
C ASN A 30 -30.60 9.63 35.13
N ARG A 31 -30.69 10.73 35.89
CA ARG A 31 -31.44 11.93 35.48
C ARG A 31 -30.49 12.81 34.67
N ILE A 32 -30.92 13.34 33.54
CA ILE A 32 -30.10 14.23 32.71
C ILE A 32 -30.95 15.45 32.33
N ARG A 33 -30.43 16.66 32.56
CA ARG A 33 -31.10 17.90 32.14
C ARG A 33 -31.08 18.00 30.61
N LYS A 34 -32.18 18.45 30.01
CA LYS A 34 -32.26 18.63 28.55
C LYS A 34 -31.30 19.69 28.01
N SER A 35 -30.94 20.67 28.84
CA SER A 35 -30.00 21.76 28.50
C SER A 35 -28.59 21.28 28.14
N LEU A 36 -28.16 20.10 28.61
CA LEU A 36 -26.85 19.54 28.25
C LEU A 36 -26.69 19.33 26.73
N PHE A 37 -27.79 19.11 26.00
CA PHE A 37 -27.77 18.80 24.56
C PHE A 37 -27.86 20.05 23.67
N GLU A 38 -27.93 21.25 24.25
CA GLU A 38 -28.00 22.50 23.50
C GLU A 38 -26.71 22.82 22.74
N GLY A 39 -26.85 23.61 21.67
CA GLY A 39 -25.76 23.99 20.78
C GLY A 39 -25.61 23.09 19.55
N GLU A 40 -24.39 23.06 19.02
CA GLU A 40 -23.95 22.21 17.92
C GLU A 40 -22.68 21.47 18.37
N TRP A 41 -22.48 20.25 17.86
CA TRP A 41 -21.45 19.33 18.33
C TRP A 41 -20.69 18.74 17.16
N TYR A 42 -19.37 18.67 17.24
CA TYR A 42 -18.59 17.72 16.46
C TYR A 42 -18.86 16.31 16.98
N HIS A 43 -18.88 15.32 16.09
CA HIS A 43 -19.07 13.91 16.46
C HIS A 43 -18.17 12.99 15.63
N GLN A 44 -17.49 12.06 16.31
CA GLN A 44 -16.68 11.01 15.69
C GLN A 44 -16.85 9.69 16.43
N LYS A 45 -16.73 8.57 15.69
CA LYS A 45 -16.70 7.22 16.24
C LYS A 45 -15.27 6.65 16.16
N THR A 46 -14.82 5.95 17.19
CA THR A 46 -13.50 5.29 17.25
C THR A 46 -13.59 3.89 17.85
N THR A 47 -13.09 2.87 17.14
CA THR A 47 -12.91 1.51 17.69
C THR A 47 -11.80 1.50 18.74
N PHE A 48 -12.03 0.90 19.91
CA PHE A 48 -10.99 0.83 20.96
C PHE A 48 -10.90 -0.49 21.73
N ASP A 49 -11.87 -1.40 21.58
CA ASP A 49 -11.82 -2.78 22.08
C ASP A 49 -12.34 -3.69 20.96
N VAL A 50 -11.45 -4.51 20.42
CA VAL A 50 -11.67 -5.44 19.31
C VAL A 50 -10.90 -6.73 19.62
N PRO A 51 -11.52 -7.91 19.48
CA PRO A 51 -10.84 -9.16 19.77
C PRO A 51 -9.82 -9.46 18.66
N TYR A 52 -8.70 -10.10 19.02
CA TYR A 52 -7.64 -10.47 18.09
C TYR A 52 -8.15 -11.17 16.81
N SER A 53 -9.20 -11.99 16.90
CA SER A 53 -9.75 -12.74 15.77
C SER A 53 -10.63 -11.94 14.79
N ALA A 54 -10.92 -10.65 15.07
CA ALA A 54 -11.70 -9.79 14.17
C ALA A 54 -10.85 -9.26 13.01
N GLY A 55 -10.77 -10.02 11.92
CA GLY A 55 -9.98 -9.66 10.72
C GLY A 55 -10.48 -8.46 9.88
N PHE A 56 -11.53 -7.75 10.32
CA PHE A 56 -12.20 -6.70 9.55
C PHE A 56 -12.15 -5.30 10.18
N SER A 57 -11.59 -5.16 11.39
CA SER A 57 -11.50 -3.89 12.14
C SER A 57 -10.30 -3.93 13.10
N PHE A 58 -9.83 -2.77 13.56
CA PHE A 58 -8.68 -2.67 14.47
C PHE A 58 -8.80 -1.51 15.46
N THR A 59 -8.09 -1.59 16.59
CA THR A 59 -8.03 -0.51 17.60
C THR A 59 -7.51 0.77 16.98
N GLY A 60 -8.23 1.88 17.15
CA GLY A 60 -7.90 3.18 16.59
C GLY A 60 -8.65 3.55 15.31
N GLU A 61 -9.30 2.59 14.63
CA GLU A 61 -10.11 2.83 13.44
C GLU A 61 -11.19 3.92 13.71
N THR A 62 -11.31 4.92 12.83
CA THR A 62 -12.21 6.06 13.04
C THR A 62 -13.16 6.35 11.88
N SER A 63 -14.34 6.87 12.21
CA SER A 63 -15.21 7.53 11.22
C SER A 63 -14.68 8.91 10.83
N LEU A 64 -15.19 9.47 9.73
CA LEU A 64 -15.08 10.91 9.47
C LEU A 64 -15.74 11.73 10.61
N LEU A 65 -15.28 12.96 10.79
CA LEU A 65 -15.87 13.91 11.73
C LEU A 65 -17.15 14.51 11.14
N ASP A 66 -18.27 14.38 11.85
CA ASP A 66 -19.55 14.97 11.50
C ASP A 66 -19.86 16.19 12.39
N ARG A 67 -20.81 17.03 11.97
CA ARG A 67 -21.40 18.09 12.80
C ARG A 67 -22.87 17.79 13.02
N VAL A 68 -23.27 17.73 14.29
CA VAL A 68 -24.58 17.28 14.70
C VAL A 68 -25.26 18.23 15.68
N LYS A 69 -26.59 18.21 15.66
CA LYS A 69 -27.44 18.83 16.66
C LYS A 69 -28.45 17.82 17.17
N TRP A 70 -28.64 17.80 18.49
CA TRP A 70 -29.61 16.93 19.14
C TRP A 70 -31.04 17.44 18.95
N GLU A 71 -31.94 16.52 18.63
CA GLU A 71 -33.38 16.67 18.80
C GLU A 71 -33.85 15.74 19.92
N ILE A 72 -34.65 16.28 20.83
CA ILE A 72 -35.31 15.55 21.91
C ILE A 72 -36.77 15.34 21.49
N GLN A 73 -37.14 14.09 21.21
CA GLN A 73 -38.52 13.67 20.97
C GLN A 73 -39.10 12.99 22.23
N GLU A 74 -40.36 12.56 22.17
CA GLU A 74 -41.03 11.90 23.31
C GLU A 74 -40.37 10.57 23.71
N SER A 75 -39.85 9.81 22.73
CA SER A 75 -39.27 8.47 22.94
C SER A 75 -37.84 8.31 22.41
N TYR A 76 -37.26 9.34 21.77
CA TYR A 76 -35.95 9.27 21.13
C TYR A 76 -35.15 10.55 21.29
N LEU A 77 -33.87 10.40 21.60
CA LEU A 77 -32.84 11.44 21.50
C LEU A 77 -32.05 11.19 20.21
N ILE A 78 -32.10 12.09 19.25
CA ILE A 78 -31.52 11.88 17.90
C ILE A 78 -30.53 12.98 17.56
N ALA A 79 -29.30 12.62 17.21
CA ALA A 79 -28.30 13.53 16.66
C ALA A 79 -28.46 13.61 15.14
N TYR A 80 -28.90 14.77 14.61
CA TYR A 80 -29.00 15.02 13.17
C TYR A 80 -27.81 15.82 12.66
N ARG A 81 -27.31 15.47 11.47
CA ARG A 81 -26.34 16.29 10.74
C ARG A 81 -26.87 17.71 10.54
N THR A 82 -26.04 18.73 10.73
CA THR A 82 -26.41 20.16 10.66
C THR A 82 -26.18 20.84 9.31
N TYR A 83 -25.54 20.16 8.37
CA TYR A 83 -25.19 20.70 7.05
C TYR A 83 -25.72 19.82 5.91
N ASP A 84 -25.97 20.44 4.75
CA ASP A 84 -26.23 19.75 3.48
C ASP A 84 -25.00 18.93 3.07
N LEU A 85 -25.16 17.66 2.68
CA LEU A 85 -24.07 16.85 2.11
C LEU A 85 -23.66 17.37 0.71
N VAL A 86 -24.62 17.91 -0.03
CA VAL A 86 -24.40 18.62 -1.30
C VAL A 86 -24.99 20.02 -1.14
N ASP A 87 -24.14 21.04 -1.14
CA ASP A 87 -24.48 22.41 -0.81
C ASP A 87 -25.62 22.94 -1.69
N ASN A 88 -26.52 23.73 -1.09
CA ASN A 88 -27.58 24.45 -1.81
C ASN A 88 -28.64 23.54 -2.47
N THR A 89 -28.72 22.26 -2.08
CA THR A 89 -29.81 21.36 -2.48
C THR A 89 -31.14 21.72 -1.81
N LEU A 90 -31.12 22.11 -0.53
CA LEU A 90 -32.34 22.27 0.29
C LEU A 90 -32.73 23.73 0.59
N ALA A 91 -31.89 24.69 0.25
CA ALA A 91 -32.21 26.13 0.26
C ALA A 91 -33.37 26.53 -0.68
N ALA A 92 -33.89 25.58 -1.46
CA ALA A 92 -35.06 25.75 -2.32
C ALA A 92 -36.40 25.32 -1.69
N SER A 93 -36.34 24.46 -0.68
CA SER A 93 -37.49 23.71 -0.14
C SER A 93 -37.75 23.96 1.34
N SER A 94 -36.85 24.67 2.05
CA SER A 94 -37.11 25.18 3.38
C SER A 94 -38.26 26.20 3.36
N LEU A 95 -39.39 25.83 3.96
CA LEU A 95 -40.39 26.80 4.40
C LEU A 95 -39.73 27.73 5.43
N PRO A 96 -40.13 29.03 5.49
CA PRO A 96 -39.75 29.89 6.60
C PRO A 96 -40.06 29.20 7.94
N ASP A 97 -39.15 29.37 8.91
CA ASP A 97 -39.27 28.87 10.28
C ASP A 97 -39.21 27.33 10.46
N VAL A 98 -38.91 26.55 9.42
CA VAL A 98 -38.60 25.10 9.56
C VAL A 98 -37.09 24.88 9.66
N ALA A 99 -36.64 24.38 10.81
CA ALA A 99 -35.24 24.04 11.05
C ALA A 99 -34.77 22.85 10.17
N PHE A 100 -33.57 22.96 9.61
CA PHE A 100 -32.93 21.90 8.83
C PHE A 100 -32.66 20.65 9.69
N LYS A 101 -32.82 19.47 9.08
CA LYS A 101 -32.39 18.17 9.62
C LYS A 101 -31.74 17.36 8.49
N GLY A 102 -30.46 17.03 8.64
CA GLY A 102 -29.77 16.12 7.75
C GLY A 102 -30.06 14.65 8.08
N ALA A 103 -29.13 13.76 7.74
CA ALA A 103 -29.21 12.36 8.16
C ALA A 103 -29.07 12.22 9.70
N PRO A 104 -29.77 11.27 10.34
CA PRO A 104 -29.52 10.90 11.73
C PRO A 104 -28.18 10.15 11.82
N ILE A 105 -27.28 10.63 12.69
CA ILE A 105 -25.92 10.10 12.88
C ILE A 105 -25.84 9.18 14.12
N ALA A 106 -26.67 9.46 15.13
CA ALA A 106 -26.88 8.61 16.29
C ALA A 106 -28.32 8.78 16.81
N ALA A 107 -28.87 7.75 17.47
CA ALA A 107 -30.18 7.82 18.10
C ALA A 107 -30.26 6.88 19.31
N TYR A 108 -30.77 7.38 20.43
CA TYR A 108 -30.92 6.65 21.69
C TYR A 108 -32.38 6.68 22.15
N GLY A 109 -32.81 5.64 22.88
CA GLY A 109 -34.15 5.59 23.45
C GLY A 109 -34.29 6.55 24.64
N ILE A 110 -35.44 7.19 24.79
CA ILE A 110 -35.79 7.92 26.02
C ILE A 110 -36.78 7.08 26.82
N VAL A 111 -36.44 6.80 28.07
CA VAL A 111 -37.25 6.01 29.01
C VAL A 111 -38.41 6.85 29.53
N GLU A 112 -38.13 8.09 29.95
CA GLU A 112 -39.13 9.03 30.48
C GLU A 112 -38.61 10.48 30.53
N HIS A 113 -39.55 11.42 30.66
CA HIS A 113 -39.32 12.85 30.91
C HIS A 113 -39.98 13.24 32.24
N PHE A 114 -39.30 13.98 33.10
CA PHE A 114 -39.79 14.37 34.43
C PHE A 114 -39.20 15.69 34.91
N ASP A 115 -39.73 16.19 36.02
CA ASP A 115 -39.24 17.35 36.77
C ASP A 115 -38.79 16.93 38.16
N VAL A 116 -37.72 17.55 38.66
CA VAL A 116 -37.26 17.36 40.04
C VAL A 116 -37.85 18.47 40.89
N ILE A 117 -38.92 18.15 41.63
CA ILE A 117 -39.66 19.11 42.45
C ILE A 117 -39.88 18.60 43.87
N ARG A 118 -40.25 19.51 44.78
CA ARG A 118 -40.77 19.13 46.10
C ARG A 118 -42.15 18.50 45.95
N ASP A 119 -42.38 17.37 46.61
CA ASP A 119 -43.70 16.76 46.74
C ASP A 119 -44.64 17.73 47.46
N TYR A 120 -45.84 17.92 46.92
CA TYR A 120 -46.77 18.96 47.35
C TYR A 120 -48.21 18.45 47.36
N ASN A 121 -49.03 18.99 48.26
CA ASN A 121 -50.44 18.65 48.30
C ASN A 121 -51.18 19.30 47.13
N THR A 122 -51.62 18.51 46.15
CA THR A 122 -52.33 18.96 44.94
C THR A 122 -53.64 19.72 45.18
N GLN A 123 -54.18 19.71 46.41
CA GLN A 123 -55.36 20.51 46.79
C GLN A 123 -55.03 21.85 47.46
N THR A 124 -53.83 22.01 48.05
CA THR A 124 -53.46 23.20 48.83
C THR A 124 -52.20 23.93 48.35
N GLY A 125 -51.35 23.28 47.54
CA GLY A 125 -50.07 23.82 47.09
C GLY A 125 -48.98 23.84 48.19
N GLU A 126 -49.20 23.16 49.31
CA GLU A 126 -48.23 23.10 50.41
C GLU A 126 -47.14 22.07 50.10
N GLU A 127 -45.89 22.55 49.97
CA GLU A 127 -44.69 21.74 49.70
C GLU A 127 -44.23 20.97 50.95
N SER A 128 -43.65 19.80 50.73
CA SER A 128 -43.01 18.96 51.75
C SER A 128 -41.47 19.01 51.65
N ASN A 129 -40.81 18.31 52.57
CA ASN A 129 -39.36 18.10 52.54
C ASN A 129 -38.93 16.91 51.66
N VAL A 130 -39.83 16.29 50.89
CA VAL A 130 -39.49 15.19 49.97
C VAL A 130 -39.29 15.74 48.57
N ILE A 131 -38.17 15.42 47.92
CA ILE A 131 -37.92 15.75 46.51
C ILE A 131 -38.18 14.48 45.68
N TYR A 132 -38.90 14.60 44.56
CA TYR A 132 -39.29 13.47 43.71
C TYR A 132 -39.33 13.83 42.22
N GLU A 133 -39.43 12.79 41.39
CA GLU A 133 -39.58 12.90 39.93
C GLU A 133 -41.08 13.02 39.59
N ASN A 134 -41.53 14.23 39.21
CA ASN A 134 -42.88 14.45 38.71
C ASN A 134 -42.93 14.27 37.19
N ASN A 135 -43.83 13.41 36.72
CA ASN A 135 -44.06 13.16 35.29
C ASN A 135 -45.53 13.36 34.88
N GLU A 136 -46.28 14.21 35.61
CA GLU A 136 -47.72 14.46 35.40
C GLU A 136 -48.05 15.95 35.15
N ASP A 137 -47.37 16.90 35.83
CA ASP A 137 -47.82 18.30 35.92
C ASP A 137 -47.63 19.11 34.63
N ARG A 138 -46.55 18.83 33.89
CA ARG A 138 -46.19 19.52 32.64
C ARG A 138 -46.19 18.55 31.44
N PRO A 139 -46.45 19.01 30.20
CA PRO A 139 -46.21 18.20 28.99
C PRO A 139 -44.76 17.74 28.90
N TRP A 140 -44.49 16.56 28.32
CA TRP A 140 -43.13 15.98 28.30
C TRP A 140 -42.07 16.94 27.77
N SER A 141 -42.41 17.77 26.79
CA SER A 141 -41.50 18.74 26.15
C SER A 141 -41.05 19.86 27.09
N GLU A 142 -41.92 20.29 28.01
CA GLU A 142 -41.67 21.40 28.95
C GLU A 142 -40.94 20.96 30.24
N ARG A 143 -40.82 19.64 30.46
CA ARG A 143 -40.09 19.07 31.60
C ARG A 143 -38.59 19.29 31.47
N GLU A 144 -37.90 19.49 32.59
CA GLU A 144 -36.49 19.84 32.64
C GLU A 144 -35.55 18.64 32.46
N TYR A 145 -35.96 17.47 32.96
CA TYR A 145 -35.17 16.24 32.96
C TYR A 145 -35.71 15.16 32.02
N MET A 146 -34.81 14.29 31.59
CA MET A 146 -35.12 13.03 30.94
C MET A 146 -34.15 11.92 31.38
N ARG A 147 -34.55 10.68 31.13
CA ARG A 147 -33.74 9.47 31.36
C ARG A 147 -33.52 8.77 30.02
N VAL A 148 -32.27 8.69 29.58
CA VAL A 148 -31.89 8.14 28.27
C VAL A 148 -31.36 6.72 28.46
N ASP A 149 -31.75 5.82 27.57
CA ASP A 149 -31.16 4.48 27.45
C ASP A 149 -29.92 4.55 26.55
N TRP A 150 -28.76 4.74 27.20
CA TRP A 150 -27.44 4.76 26.57
C TRP A 150 -26.93 3.37 26.17
N SER A 151 -27.63 2.28 26.47
CA SER A 151 -27.11 0.93 26.21
C SER A 151 -27.01 0.59 24.73
N LYS A 152 -27.73 1.31 23.85
CA LYS A 152 -27.84 1.00 22.43
C LYS A 152 -28.07 2.24 21.57
N ASN A 153 -27.11 2.57 20.72
CA ASN A 153 -27.35 3.43 19.56
C ASN A 153 -28.18 2.67 18.49
N LEU A 154 -29.24 3.29 18.02
CA LEU A 154 -30.18 2.74 17.04
C LEU A 154 -29.73 2.98 15.59
N VAL A 155 -28.72 3.83 15.35
CA VAL A 155 -28.12 4.04 14.02
C VAL A 155 -26.99 3.03 13.82
N ALA A 156 -27.28 2.00 13.01
CA ALA A 156 -26.40 0.84 12.82
C ALA A 156 -25.27 1.02 11.79
N SER A 157 -25.19 2.16 11.08
CA SER A 157 -24.09 2.44 10.15
C SER A 157 -22.94 3.12 10.92
N PHE A 158 -21.78 2.46 10.99
CA PHE A 158 -20.61 3.00 11.68
C PHE A 158 -19.52 3.52 10.72
N ASN A 159 -19.65 3.22 9.41
CA ASN A 159 -18.76 3.69 8.33
C ASN A 159 -17.29 3.31 8.56
N PHE A 160 -17.04 2.04 8.84
CA PHE A 160 -15.72 1.43 8.92
C PHE A 160 -15.04 1.30 7.55
N LEU A 161 -13.74 1.00 7.58
CA LEU A 161 -12.89 0.81 6.41
C LEU A 161 -13.27 -0.45 5.61
N ASP A 162 -13.83 -1.47 6.26
CA ASP A 162 -14.59 -2.53 5.59
C ASP A 162 -16.10 -2.18 5.64
N ASP A 163 -16.67 -1.88 4.47
CA ASP A 163 -18.08 -1.55 4.30
C ASP A 163 -18.95 -2.77 3.98
N GLN A 164 -18.35 -3.97 3.93
CA GLN A 164 -19.00 -5.25 3.65
C GLN A 164 -19.07 -6.13 4.90
N VAL A 165 -19.44 -5.52 6.03
CA VAL A 165 -19.58 -6.21 7.32
C VAL A 165 -20.96 -5.86 7.90
N GLU A 166 -21.83 -6.86 8.04
CA GLU A 166 -23.16 -6.67 8.59
C GLU A 166 -23.06 -6.30 10.07
N GLN A 167 -23.50 -5.08 10.41
CA GLN A 167 -23.38 -4.50 11.74
C GLN A 167 -24.73 -4.47 12.45
N SER A 168 -24.80 -5.11 13.62
CA SER A 168 -25.99 -5.17 14.47
C SER A 168 -25.72 -4.54 15.84
N PRO A 169 -26.41 -3.44 16.22
CA PRO A 169 -26.22 -2.79 17.51
C PRO A 169 -26.81 -3.61 18.66
N MET A 170 -26.02 -3.84 19.71
CA MET A 170 -26.41 -4.57 20.92
C MET A 170 -26.75 -3.61 22.05
N ALA A 171 -27.68 -4.00 22.94
CA ALA A 171 -27.87 -3.31 24.22
C ALA A 171 -26.83 -3.78 25.24
N TYR A 172 -25.89 -2.90 25.62
CA TYR A 172 -24.86 -3.14 26.63
C TYR A 172 -25.07 -2.23 27.84
N TYR A 173 -25.52 -2.78 28.96
CA TYR A 173 -25.73 -2.03 30.20
C TYR A 173 -24.51 -2.18 31.12
N VAL A 174 -23.74 -1.11 31.28
CA VAL A 174 -22.62 -1.04 32.23
C VAL A 174 -23.14 -1.17 33.67
N GLN A 175 -22.77 -2.25 34.37
CA GLN A 175 -23.31 -2.60 35.70
C GLN A 175 -22.45 -2.11 36.88
N ASP A 176 -21.13 -1.96 36.70
CA ASP A 176 -20.23 -1.48 37.76
C ASP A 176 -20.18 0.04 37.72
N GLU A 177 -20.45 0.70 38.85
CA GLU A 177 -20.39 2.15 38.97
C GLU A 177 -18.98 2.71 38.72
N ASN A 178 -17.94 1.90 38.81
CA ASN A 178 -16.54 2.30 38.60
C ASN A 178 -16.02 2.05 37.17
N ASP A 179 -16.83 1.43 36.29
CA ASP A 179 -16.42 1.03 34.95
C ASP A 179 -16.01 2.25 34.07
N PRO A 180 -14.90 2.17 33.30
CA PRO A 180 -14.44 3.25 32.42
C PRO A 180 -15.40 3.63 31.29
N ASP A 181 -16.25 2.71 30.86
CA ASP A 181 -17.08 2.84 29.66
C ASP A 181 -18.47 3.41 29.95
N ARG A 182 -18.73 3.85 31.19
CA ARG A 182 -19.92 4.63 31.55
C ARG A 182 -19.92 5.99 30.83
N LEU A 183 -21.11 6.51 30.53
CA LEU A 183 -21.29 7.89 30.04
C LEU A 183 -20.39 8.85 30.82
N LEU A 184 -19.56 9.58 30.09
CA LEU A 184 -18.76 10.66 30.63
C LEU A 184 -19.24 11.99 30.05
N VAL A 185 -19.40 12.97 30.94
CA VAL A 185 -19.79 14.33 30.61
C VAL A 185 -18.66 15.26 31.05
N GLY A 186 -18.05 15.95 30.10
CA GLY A 186 -16.99 16.93 30.35
C GLY A 186 -17.54 18.37 30.34
N VAL A 187 -17.18 19.14 31.35
CA VAL A 187 -17.49 20.58 31.48
C VAL A 187 -16.22 21.40 31.57
N LYS A 188 -16.28 22.68 31.16
CA LYS A 188 -15.15 23.62 31.31
C LYS A 188 -15.36 24.58 32.49
N GLU A 189 -14.79 24.24 33.64
CA GLU A 189 -14.76 25.14 34.80
C GLU A 189 -13.51 26.04 34.76
N ASN A 190 -13.69 27.36 34.71
CA ASN A 190 -12.60 28.36 34.64
C ASN A 190 -11.60 28.17 33.46
N GLY A 191 -11.95 27.36 32.46
CA GLY A 191 -11.10 27.01 31.32
C GLY A 191 -10.35 25.68 31.45
N GLU A 192 -10.47 24.98 32.58
CA GLU A 192 -9.95 23.63 32.79
C GLU A 192 -11.08 22.60 32.62
N TRP A 193 -10.75 21.39 32.17
CA TRP A 193 -11.71 20.31 31.97
C TRP A 193 -11.99 19.57 33.28
N THR A 194 -13.26 19.36 33.60
CA THR A 194 -13.71 18.46 34.68
C THR A 194 -14.64 17.40 34.07
N ASP A 195 -14.34 16.13 34.35
CA ASP A 195 -15.05 14.98 33.80
C ASP A 195 -15.91 14.29 34.86
N HIS A 196 -17.20 14.14 34.58
CA HIS A 196 -18.18 13.51 35.46
C HIS A 196 -18.66 12.17 34.90
N GLN A 197 -18.62 11.13 35.74
CA GLN A 197 -19.22 9.82 35.46
C GLN A 197 -20.22 9.38 36.56
N ASP A 198 -20.31 10.09 37.69
CA ASP A 198 -21.35 9.83 38.69
C ASP A 198 -22.72 10.32 38.20
N TRP A 199 -23.75 9.48 38.39
CA TRP A 199 -25.09 9.76 37.87
C TRP A 199 -25.82 10.90 38.58
N ARG A 200 -25.43 11.26 39.80
CA ARG A 200 -26.00 12.40 40.53
C ARG A 200 -25.29 13.69 40.11
N GLU A 201 -23.97 13.66 40.03
CA GLU A 201 -23.18 14.79 39.53
C GLU A 201 -23.64 15.21 38.12
N ILE A 202 -23.72 14.26 37.17
CA ILE A 202 -24.24 14.51 35.82
C ILE A 202 -25.66 15.08 35.85
N GLY A 203 -26.48 14.65 36.81
CA GLY A 203 -27.85 15.13 37.00
C GLY A 203 -27.98 16.53 37.58
N ASP A 204 -26.88 17.13 38.05
CA ASP A 204 -26.82 18.49 38.60
C ASP A 204 -26.07 19.46 37.69
N LEU A 205 -25.41 18.99 36.62
CA LEU A 205 -24.79 19.83 35.60
C LEU A 205 -25.84 20.65 34.82
N GLU A 206 -25.65 21.96 34.69
CA GLU A 206 -26.53 22.81 33.89
C GLU A 206 -26.24 22.74 32.38
N HIS A 207 -24.99 22.44 32.03
CA HIS A 207 -24.44 22.42 30.68
C HIS A 207 -23.39 21.30 30.52
N ALA A 208 -23.00 21.03 29.28
CA ALA A 208 -21.91 20.14 28.93
C ALA A 208 -21.15 20.71 27.71
N GLU A 209 -19.84 20.49 27.65
CA GLU A 209 -18.98 20.80 26.49
C GLU A 209 -18.46 19.55 25.80
N TYR A 210 -18.49 18.39 26.47
CA TYR A 210 -18.07 17.10 25.93
C TYR A 210 -18.99 15.99 26.41
N LEU A 211 -19.33 15.04 25.53
CA LEU A 211 -20.04 13.80 25.85
C LEU A 211 -19.31 12.62 25.24
N ASP A 212 -19.26 11.51 25.97
CA ASP A 212 -18.56 10.30 25.57
C ASP A 212 -19.43 9.08 25.89
N ILE A 213 -19.84 8.36 24.84
CA ILE A 213 -20.76 7.24 24.91
C ILE A 213 -20.06 6.02 24.31
N VAL A 214 -19.98 4.92 25.07
CA VAL A 214 -19.44 3.65 24.57
C VAL A 214 -20.57 2.77 24.05
N ASP A 215 -20.60 2.60 22.72
CA ASP A 215 -21.47 1.67 22.02
C ASP A 215 -20.82 0.28 21.93
N THR A 216 -21.62 -0.79 21.85
CA THR A 216 -21.13 -2.15 21.54
C THR A 216 -21.93 -2.75 20.38
N ILE A 217 -21.24 -3.29 19.39
CA ILE A 217 -21.84 -3.93 18.21
C ILE A 217 -21.44 -5.40 18.12
N PHE A 218 -22.27 -6.17 17.41
CA PHE A 218 -21.82 -7.38 16.73
C PHE A 218 -21.59 -7.06 15.26
N ALA A 219 -20.42 -7.43 14.78
CA ALA A 219 -20.07 -7.41 13.37
C ALA A 219 -20.00 -8.87 12.88
N ASN A 220 -20.90 -9.21 11.95
CA ASN A 220 -20.95 -10.53 11.31
C ASN A 220 -20.11 -10.49 10.03
N PRO A 221 -19.21 -11.46 9.77
CA PRO A 221 -18.60 -11.59 8.45
C PRO A 221 -19.70 -11.87 7.41
N GLU A 222 -19.83 -10.99 6.41
CA GLU A 222 -20.80 -11.19 5.33
C GLU A 222 -20.45 -12.41 4.46
N VAL A 223 -21.29 -12.70 3.48
CA VAL A 223 -21.10 -13.78 2.52
C VAL A 223 -21.06 -13.20 1.11
N TYR A 224 -19.91 -13.29 0.45
CA TYR A 224 -19.72 -12.85 -0.93
C TYR A 224 -20.47 -13.77 -1.89
N GLU A 225 -21.43 -13.23 -2.63
CA GLU A 225 -22.17 -13.98 -3.66
C GLU A 225 -21.62 -13.68 -5.06
N GLU A 226 -20.91 -14.64 -5.66
CA GLU A 226 -20.49 -14.55 -7.06
C GLU A 226 -21.46 -15.31 -7.98
N PHE A 227 -21.91 -14.66 -9.05
CA PHE A 227 -22.71 -15.29 -10.11
C PHE A 227 -21.84 -15.54 -11.34
N ASP A 228 -21.53 -16.81 -11.63
CA ASP A 228 -20.64 -17.21 -12.74
C ASP A 228 -21.33 -17.32 -14.11
N GLY A 229 -22.65 -17.12 -14.15
CA GLY A 229 -23.50 -17.31 -15.33
C GLY A 229 -24.38 -18.57 -15.27
N GLU A 230 -24.01 -19.58 -14.47
CA GLU A 230 -24.78 -20.80 -14.25
C GLU A 230 -25.26 -20.96 -12.80
N SER A 231 -24.48 -20.48 -11.82
CA SER A 231 -24.72 -20.63 -10.37
C SER A 231 -24.34 -19.37 -9.59
N THR A 232 -24.98 -19.18 -8.43
CA THR A 232 -24.53 -18.22 -7.41
C THR A 232 -23.80 -19.00 -6.31
N TYR A 233 -22.57 -18.60 -5.98
CA TYR A 233 -21.78 -19.20 -4.89
C TYR A 233 -21.58 -18.18 -3.78
N SER A 234 -21.94 -18.55 -2.56
CA SER A 234 -21.90 -17.69 -1.39
C SER A 234 -20.72 -18.08 -0.47
N TYR A 235 -19.68 -17.25 -0.39
CA TYR A 235 -18.44 -17.49 0.37
C TYR A 235 -18.32 -16.58 1.61
N PRO A 236 -18.10 -17.11 2.83
CA PRO A 236 -17.89 -16.28 4.02
C PRO A 236 -16.68 -15.35 3.88
N LEU A 237 -16.87 -14.04 4.10
CA LEU A 237 -15.83 -13.03 3.88
C LEU A 237 -14.61 -13.19 4.80
N CYS A 238 -14.82 -13.71 6.00
CA CYS A 238 -13.77 -14.08 6.96
C CYS A 238 -12.65 -14.94 6.35
N TRP A 239 -12.92 -15.73 5.30
CA TRP A 239 -11.91 -16.53 4.61
C TRP A 239 -10.82 -15.70 3.89
N PHE A 240 -11.06 -14.40 3.68
CA PHE A 240 -10.15 -13.49 2.99
C PHE A 240 -9.40 -12.52 3.92
N TYR A 241 -9.65 -12.56 5.24
CA TYR A 241 -9.05 -11.61 6.18
C TYR A 241 -8.83 -12.08 7.63
N ALA A 242 -9.17 -13.33 7.99
CA ALA A 242 -8.91 -13.85 9.34
C ALA A 242 -8.42 -15.32 9.32
N SER A 243 -7.55 -15.67 10.28
CA SER A 243 -7.16 -17.07 10.53
C SER A 243 -8.30 -17.85 11.21
N SER A 244 -9.25 -18.31 10.41
CA SER A 244 -10.27 -19.34 10.70
C SER A 244 -11.42 -19.03 11.68
N ASP A 245 -11.48 -17.86 12.31
CA ASP A 245 -12.63 -17.45 13.13
C ASP A 245 -13.67 -16.66 12.30
N CYS A 246 -14.75 -17.32 11.92
CA CYS A 246 -15.91 -16.71 11.27
C CYS A 246 -17.07 -16.42 12.24
N GLN A 247 -16.83 -16.35 13.56
CA GLN A 247 -17.86 -15.97 14.51
C GLN A 247 -18.12 -14.45 14.49
N PRO A 248 -19.32 -14.00 14.90
CA PRO A 248 -19.58 -12.58 15.15
C PRO A 248 -18.64 -12.03 16.23
N ALA A 249 -17.86 -11.02 15.88
CA ALA A 249 -16.98 -10.36 16.85
C ALA A 249 -17.70 -9.21 17.55
N ARG A 250 -17.46 -9.09 18.86
CA ARG A 250 -17.96 -7.99 19.70
C ARG A 250 -16.96 -6.85 19.69
N VAL A 251 -17.32 -5.72 19.10
CA VAL A 251 -16.47 -4.52 19.01
C VAL A 251 -17.07 -3.41 19.88
N LYS A 252 -16.24 -2.71 20.66
CA LYS A 252 -16.65 -1.47 21.34
C LYS A 252 -16.17 -0.24 20.59
N ILE A 253 -17.06 0.75 20.55
CA ILE A 253 -16.89 1.98 19.79
C ILE A 253 -17.11 3.14 20.76
N ARG A 254 -16.19 4.10 20.78
CA ARG A 254 -16.36 5.38 21.47
C ARG A 254 -17.04 6.35 20.50
N SER A 255 -18.26 6.76 20.83
CA SER A 255 -18.99 7.83 20.16
C SER A 255 -18.75 9.13 20.94
N ALA A 256 -17.78 9.93 20.49
CA ALA A 256 -17.35 11.17 21.13
C ALA A 256 -18.07 12.38 20.53
N TYR A 257 -18.53 13.31 21.37
CA TYR A 257 -19.21 14.55 20.98
C TYR A 257 -18.52 15.74 21.65
N LEU A 258 -17.96 16.65 20.86
CA LEU A 258 -17.31 17.87 21.34
C LEU A 258 -18.12 19.09 20.91
N LYS A 259 -18.58 19.90 21.86
CA LYS A 259 -19.39 21.09 21.58
C LYS A 259 -18.59 22.12 20.80
N ILE A 260 -19.19 22.65 19.73
CA ILE A 260 -18.58 23.65 18.88
C ILE A 260 -18.67 25.01 19.57
N ASP A 261 -17.52 25.62 19.83
CA ASP A 261 -17.45 27.00 20.31
C ASP A 261 -17.63 27.96 19.11
N PRO A 262 -18.74 28.72 19.04
CA PRO A 262 -18.99 29.63 17.93
C PRO A 262 -18.13 30.91 17.97
N SER A 263 -17.34 31.11 19.04
CA SER A 263 -16.40 32.23 19.15
C SER A 263 -15.01 31.91 18.59
N GLU A 264 -14.64 30.63 18.46
CA GLU A 264 -13.37 30.26 17.81
C GLU A 264 -13.44 30.45 16.30
N SER A 265 -12.62 31.34 15.78
CA SER A 265 -12.44 31.56 14.35
C SER A 265 -11.27 30.73 13.78
N TYR A 266 -11.32 30.46 12.47
CA TYR A 266 -10.28 29.74 11.74
C TYR A 266 -10.16 30.28 10.31
N GLU A 267 -8.92 30.48 9.85
CA GLU A 267 -8.68 30.88 8.47
C GLU A 267 -8.68 29.66 7.54
N GLN A 268 -9.81 29.47 6.86
CA GLN A 268 -9.95 28.52 5.77
C GLN A 268 -8.99 28.84 4.62
N LEU A 269 -8.32 27.82 4.08
CA LEU A 269 -7.53 27.93 2.86
C LEU A 269 -8.14 27.04 1.77
N ARG A 270 -8.51 27.66 0.65
CA ARG A 270 -9.01 26.97 -0.53
C ARG A 270 -7.85 26.22 -1.20
N TYR A 271 -8.05 24.97 -1.59
CA TYR A 271 -6.97 24.07 -2.02
C TYR A 271 -7.40 23.13 -3.16
N PRO A 272 -7.73 23.68 -4.35
CA PRO A 272 -8.03 22.88 -5.53
C PRO A 272 -6.76 22.26 -6.11
N ASP A 273 -6.89 21.44 -7.16
CA ASP A 273 -5.77 20.94 -7.99
C ASP A 273 -4.90 22.13 -8.46
N ASN A 274 -5.53 23.03 -9.23
CA ASN A 274 -4.95 24.29 -9.65
C ASN A 274 -5.97 25.45 -9.66
N GLU A 275 -5.56 26.61 -9.18
CA GLU A 275 -6.38 27.82 -9.09
C GLU A 275 -6.00 28.87 -10.14
N LEU A 276 -7.00 29.47 -10.81
CA LEU A 276 -6.79 30.64 -11.66
C LEU A 276 -6.60 31.90 -10.81
N VAL A 277 -5.47 32.59 -10.96
CA VAL A 277 -5.25 33.90 -10.33
C VAL A 277 -6.22 34.91 -10.91
N ARG A 278 -6.94 35.65 -10.07
CA ARG A 278 -7.99 36.60 -10.50
C ARG A 278 -7.73 38.01 -10.01
N GLY A 279 -8.11 38.99 -10.83
CA GLY A 279 -8.10 40.40 -10.45
C GLY A 279 -9.30 40.80 -9.60
N PRO A 280 -9.34 42.05 -9.09
CA PRO A 280 -10.47 42.58 -8.31
C PRO A 280 -11.82 42.60 -9.08
N ASP A 281 -11.80 42.46 -10.40
CA ASP A 281 -12.99 42.35 -11.26
C ASP A 281 -13.45 40.89 -11.49
N GLY A 282 -12.82 39.92 -10.81
CA GLY A 282 -13.11 38.49 -10.90
C GLY A 282 -12.58 37.80 -12.16
N LYS A 283 -11.97 38.52 -13.10
CA LYS A 283 -11.40 37.93 -14.32
C LYS A 283 -10.05 37.30 -14.04
N ALA A 284 -9.73 36.23 -14.78
CA ALA A 284 -8.41 35.61 -14.71
C ALA A 284 -7.33 36.60 -15.18
N LEU A 285 -6.31 36.80 -14.35
CA LEU A 285 -5.12 37.55 -14.72
C LEU A 285 -4.30 36.74 -15.72
N LYS A 286 -3.58 37.44 -16.59
CA LYS A 286 -2.78 36.86 -17.66
C LYS A 286 -1.33 37.28 -17.52
N ASP A 287 -0.43 36.39 -17.92
CA ASP A 287 0.98 36.74 -18.14
C ASP A 287 1.12 37.69 -19.36
N PRO A 288 2.31 38.25 -19.63
CA PRO A 288 2.55 39.08 -20.81
C PRO A 288 2.40 38.34 -22.16
N GLY A 289 2.39 37.01 -22.18
CA GLY A 289 2.04 36.19 -23.34
C GLY A 289 0.53 36.10 -23.60
N GLY A 290 -0.29 36.54 -22.64
CA GLY A 290 -1.75 36.50 -22.70
C GLY A 290 -2.37 35.21 -22.16
N ASN A 291 -1.59 34.32 -21.53
CA ASN A 291 -2.09 33.07 -20.96
C ASN A 291 -2.59 33.30 -19.52
N PRO A 292 -3.73 32.70 -19.10
CA PRO A 292 -4.18 32.80 -17.72
C PRO A 292 -3.18 32.19 -16.74
N VAL A 293 -2.81 32.93 -15.69
CA VAL A 293 -1.90 32.39 -14.65
C VAL A 293 -2.67 31.43 -13.76
N ARG A 294 -2.12 30.22 -13.59
CA ARG A 294 -2.60 29.19 -12.66
C ARG A 294 -1.57 28.91 -11.56
N VAL A 295 -2.10 28.48 -10.42
CA VAL A 295 -1.38 28.16 -9.18
C VAL A 295 -1.68 26.70 -8.83
N PRO A 296 -0.74 25.77 -9.01
CA PRO A 296 -0.89 24.39 -8.53
C PRO A 296 -0.80 24.36 -7.00
N TYR A 297 -1.87 23.90 -6.33
CA TYR A 297 -1.87 23.67 -4.89
C TYR A 297 -1.75 22.17 -4.61
N PHE A 298 -2.83 21.41 -4.80
CA PHE A 298 -2.80 19.96 -4.63
C PHE A 298 -1.91 19.27 -5.69
N ASP A 299 -1.84 19.82 -6.91
CA ASP A 299 -0.90 19.36 -7.97
C ASP A 299 0.59 19.49 -7.56
N LYS A 300 0.90 20.28 -6.51
CA LYS A 300 2.27 20.54 -6.02
C LYS A 300 2.56 19.80 -4.70
N PHE A 301 1.63 19.85 -3.76
CA PHE A 301 1.75 19.18 -2.46
C PHE A 301 0.41 18.52 -2.08
N GLY A 302 0.43 17.20 -1.93
CA GLY A 302 -0.72 16.40 -1.52
C GLY A 302 -1.17 16.67 -0.10
N TYR A 303 -2.33 17.29 0.05
CA TYR A 303 -3.04 17.38 1.31
C TYR A 303 -4.43 16.73 1.19
N PHE A 304 -4.87 16.06 2.25
CA PHE A 304 -6.28 15.80 2.48
C PHE A 304 -7.06 17.10 2.37
N ARG A 305 -8.25 16.99 1.80
CA ARG A 305 -9.11 18.15 1.57
C ARG A 305 -10.56 17.78 1.77
N VAL A 306 -11.30 18.69 2.38
CA VAL A 306 -12.76 18.62 2.43
C VAL A 306 -13.29 19.06 1.07
N GLU A 307 -13.79 18.09 0.31
CA GLU A 307 -14.45 18.31 -0.98
C GLU A 307 -15.96 18.43 -0.74
N ARG A 308 -16.57 19.52 -1.23
CA ARG A 308 -18.01 19.74 -1.16
C ARG A 308 -18.59 20.05 -2.52
N ASP A 309 -19.47 19.17 -2.97
CA ASP A 309 -20.29 19.40 -4.15
C ASP A 309 -21.35 20.46 -3.86
N ARG A 310 -21.69 21.23 -4.90
CA ARG A 310 -22.71 22.29 -4.82
C ARG A 310 -23.70 22.18 -5.95
N TYR A 311 -24.97 22.15 -5.58
CA TYR A 311 -26.10 22.10 -6.49
C TYR A 311 -26.46 23.51 -7.02
N ASP A 312 -26.52 23.62 -8.34
CA ASP A 312 -27.03 24.76 -9.10
C ASP A 312 -28.36 24.37 -9.77
N ARG A 313 -29.42 25.18 -9.62
CA ARG A 313 -30.75 24.82 -10.14
C ARG A 313 -30.84 24.76 -11.68
N GLN A 314 -29.88 25.31 -12.41
CA GLN A 314 -29.84 25.31 -13.87
C GLN A 314 -28.90 24.25 -14.45
N LYS A 315 -27.96 23.74 -13.62
CA LYS A 315 -26.84 22.89 -14.07
C LYS A 315 -26.56 21.68 -13.19
N GLU A 316 -27.36 21.45 -12.16
CA GLU A 316 -27.17 20.42 -11.13
C GLU A 316 -25.83 20.59 -10.40
N ILE A 317 -25.09 19.52 -10.10
CA ILE A 317 -23.78 19.64 -9.44
C ILE A 317 -22.76 20.22 -10.45
N THR A 318 -22.02 21.25 -10.05
CA THR A 318 -21.05 21.91 -10.94
C THR A 318 -19.65 22.02 -10.34
N GLU A 319 -18.63 21.73 -11.14
CA GLU A 319 -17.23 21.88 -10.74
C GLU A 319 -16.89 23.30 -10.29
N THR A 320 -17.42 24.32 -10.98
CA THR A 320 -17.26 25.73 -10.56
C THR A 320 -17.96 26.09 -9.25
N GLY A 321 -18.90 25.27 -8.78
CA GLY A 321 -19.53 25.41 -7.47
C GLY A 321 -18.84 24.59 -6.38
N ARG A 322 -17.96 23.64 -6.75
CA ARG A 322 -17.27 22.72 -5.86
C ARG A 322 -16.26 23.46 -4.99
N THR A 323 -16.32 23.19 -3.69
CA THR A 323 -15.39 23.76 -2.71
C THR A 323 -14.35 22.72 -2.33
N TYR A 324 -13.08 23.11 -2.36
CA TYR A 324 -11.95 22.32 -1.89
C TYR A 324 -11.29 23.11 -0.76
N LEU A 325 -11.31 22.60 0.48
CA LEU A 325 -10.63 23.21 1.64
C LEU A 325 -9.50 22.29 2.08
N ILE A 326 -8.29 22.82 2.27
CA ILE A 326 -7.19 22.04 2.84
C ILE A 326 -7.55 21.55 4.25
N SER A 327 -7.21 20.30 4.54
CA SER A 327 -7.28 19.75 5.89
C SER A 327 -6.00 20.13 6.63
N ARG A 328 -6.09 21.04 7.61
CA ARG A 328 -4.92 21.47 8.39
C ARG A 328 -5.28 21.98 9.79
N TRP A 329 -4.29 22.06 10.67
CA TRP A 329 -4.45 22.61 12.01
C TRP A 329 -4.60 24.13 12.03
N GLY A 330 -5.44 24.62 12.95
CA GLY A 330 -5.56 26.06 13.27
C GLY A 330 -4.45 26.54 14.21
N ILE A 331 -3.20 26.63 13.74
CA ILE A 331 -2.01 26.98 14.56
C ILE A 331 -1.98 28.42 15.10
N TRP A 332 -3.00 29.23 14.82
CA TRP A 332 -3.15 30.60 15.31
C TRP A 332 -4.46 30.75 16.07
N LYS A 333 -4.42 31.34 17.26
CA LYS A 333 -5.63 31.78 17.98
C LYS A 333 -6.20 33.00 17.29
N ASP A 334 -7.51 32.95 17.02
CA ASP A 334 -8.33 34.03 16.46
C ASP A 334 -7.71 34.66 15.18
N ALA A 335 -7.32 33.78 14.25
CA ALA A 335 -6.47 34.12 13.11
C ALA A 335 -7.05 35.24 12.21
N PRO A 336 -8.33 35.17 11.77
CA PRO A 336 -8.99 36.23 11.00
C PRO A 336 -9.01 37.59 11.70
N GLU A 337 -9.03 37.64 13.04
CA GLU A 337 -9.10 38.87 13.83
C GLU A 337 -7.71 39.46 14.11
N CYS A 338 -6.68 38.63 14.29
CA CYS A 338 -5.33 39.07 14.63
C CYS A 338 -4.40 39.34 13.43
N LYS A 339 -4.69 38.73 12.26
CA LYS A 339 -3.88 38.83 11.04
C LYS A 339 -4.02 40.20 10.38
N VAL A 340 -2.91 40.74 9.89
CA VAL A 340 -2.87 42.03 9.18
C VAL A 340 -2.13 41.87 7.85
N GLY A 341 -2.90 41.82 6.75
CA GLY A 341 -2.36 41.46 5.44
C GLY A 341 -1.88 40.00 5.44
N GLU A 342 -0.63 39.76 5.07
CA GLU A 342 0.02 38.44 5.15
C GLU A 342 0.69 38.19 6.52
N SER A 343 0.76 39.17 7.43
CA SER A 343 1.50 39.06 8.69
C SER A 343 0.64 38.62 9.88
N TYR A 344 1.22 37.74 10.71
CA TYR A 344 0.64 37.20 11.95
C TYR A 344 1.36 37.74 13.20
N ALA A 345 2.04 38.89 13.11
CA ALA A 345 2.82 39.46 14.21
C ALA A 345 2.02 39.56 15.54
N ASN A 346 0.75 39.97 15.46
CA ASN A 346 -0.17 40.13 16.60
C ASN A 346 -0.84 38.82 17.05
N CYS A 347 -0.76 37.75 16.27
CA CYS A 347 -1.43 36.47 16.55
C CYS A 347 -0.71 35.67 17.63
N THR A 348 -1.44 34.94 18.46
CA THR A 348 -0.87 33.98 19.41
C THR A 348 -0.82 32.59 18.77
N VAL A 349 0.31 31.90 18.87
CA VAL A 349 0.45 30.51 18.42
C VAL A 349 -0.47 29.61 19.27
N ARG A 350 -1.24 28.74 18.61
CA ARG A 350 -2.00 27.65 19.25
C ARG A 350 -1.16 26.38 19.08
N PRO A 351 -0.61 25.80 20.17
CA PRO A 351 0.15 24.56 20.06
C PRO A 351 -0.76 23.37 19.74
N ILE A 352 -0.21 22.39 19.03
CA ILE A 352 -0.77 21.07 18.79
C ILE A 352 -0.11 20.14 19.82
N VAL A 353 -0.93 19.54 20.70
CA VAL A 353 -0.45 18.73 21.82
C VAL A 353 -0.73 17.26 21.56
N TYR A 354 0.34 16.48 21.36
CA TYR A 354 0.29 15.03 21.23
C TYR A 354 0.56 14.38 22.58
N HIS A 355 -0.35 13.50 23.00
CA HIS A 355 -0.26 12.74 24.23
C HIS A 355 0.25 11.34 23.90
N LEU A 356 1.12 10.78 24.73
CA LEU A 356 1.49 9.37 24.60
C LEU A 356 0.30 8.45 24.94
N SER A 357 0.39 7.15 24.66
CA SER A 357 -0.57 6.19 25.23
C SER A 357 -0.30 5.96 26.74
N PRO A 358 -1.30 5.60 27.56
CA PRO A 358 -1.09 5.38 29.01
C PRO A 358 -0.09 4.25 29.35
N ASN A 359 0.11 3.33 28.41
CA ASN A 359 1.02 2.19 28.45
C ASN A 359 2.27 2.38 27.56
N PHE A 360 2.57 3.60 27.12
CA PHE A 360 3.64 3.86 26.13
C PHE A 360 5.04 3.37 26.60
N PRO A 361 5.79 2.62 25.78
CA PRO A 361 7.08 2.03 26.18
C PRO A 361 8.09 3.09 26.66
N PRO A 362 8.61 3.01 27.91
CA PRO A 362 9.54 4.00 28.44
C PRO A 362 10.82 4.18 27.61
N ALA A 363 11.29 3.11 26.94
CA ALA A 363 12.46 3.13 26.06
C ALA A 363 12.25 3.99 24.80
N LEU A 364 11.01 4.08 24.29
CA LEU A 364 10.69 4.80 23.06
C LEU A 364 10.36 6.29 23.29
N LYS A 365 10.16 6.74 24.53
CA LYS A 365 9.76 8.13 24.83
C LYS A 365 10.75 9.18 24.31
N ALA A 366 12.05 8.88 24.34
CA ALA A 366 13.09 9.76 23.81
C ALA A 366 13.02 9.87 22.28
N GLU A 367 12.58 8.80 21.60
CA GLU A 367 12.41 8.78 20.15
C GLU A 367 11.09 9.46 19.76
N ALA A 368 10.00 9.24 20.48
CA ALA A 368 8.75 9.99 20.29
C ALA A 368 8.95 11.52 20.42
N ALA A 369 9.82 11.96 21.35
CA ALA A 369 10.19 13.37 21.46
C ALA A 369 10.99 13.89 20.24
N LYS A 370 11.82 13.06 19.60
CA LYS A 370 12.51 13.42 18.34
C LYS A 370 11.54 13.51 17.18
N VAL A 371 10.64 12.52 17.03
CA VAL A 371 9.58 12.46 16.01
C VAL A 371 8.69 13.71 16.07
N VAL A 372 8.26 14.12 17.27
CA VAL A 372 7.47 15.36 17.42
C VAL A 372 8.34 16.60 17.15
N SER A 373 9.63 16.56 17.47
CA SER A 373 10.56 17.67 17.23
C SER A 373 10.95 17.84 15.74
N SER A 374 10.96 16.78 14.93
CA SER A 374 11.30 16.86 13.49
C SER A 374 10.21 17.64 12.75
N TRP A 375 8.93 17.31 12.98
CA TRP A 375 7.79 18.08 12.48
C TRP A 375 7.67 19.49 13.05
N ASN A 376 8.13 19.72 14.29
CA ASN A 376 8.15 21.06 14.89
C ASN A 376 9.07 22.03 14.13
N GLN A 377 10.19 21.56 13.56
CA GLN A 377 11.18 22.42 12.91
C GLN A 377 10.61 23.23 11.71
N PRO A 378 10.05 22.63 10.64
CA PRO A 378 9.48 23.39 9.53
C PRO A 378 8.27 24.25 9.95
N MET A 379 7.54 23.84 10.99
CA MET A 379 6.45 24.64 11.57
C MET A 379 6.95 25.90 12.30
N LYS A 380 8.10 25.80 13.00
CA LYS A 380 8.76 26.96 13.60
C LYS A 380 9.33 27.90 12.54
N GLU A 381 9.76 27.40 11.38
CA GLU A 381 10.14 28.24 10.24
C GLU A 381 8.94 29.00 9.68
N VAL A 382 7.77 28.36 9.55
CA VAL A 382 6.50 29.02 9.19
C VAL A 382 6.15 30.12 10.19
N VAL A 383 6.14 29.83 11.50
CA VAL A 383 5.88 30.83 12.54
C VAL A 383 6.92 31.96 12.49
N ASN A 384 8.20 31.65 12.32
CA ASN A 384 9.27 32.64 12.21
C ASN A 384 9.02 33.60 11.03
N HIS A 385 8.69 33.08 9.85
CA HIS A 385 8.41 33.88 8.68
C HIS A 385 7.16 34.77 8.89
N LEU A 386 6.04 34.16 9.28
CA LEU A 386 4.74 34.83 9.37
C LEU A 386 4.63 35.85 10.53
N LYS A 387 5.25 35.56 11.68
CA LYS A 387 5.17 36.37 12.91
C LYS A 387 6.38 37.29 13.11
N TYR A 388 7.57 36.84 12.72
CA TYR A 388 8.85 37.54 12.98
C TYR A 388 9.63 37.94 11.71
N GLY A 389 9.05 37.76 10.52
CA GLY A 389 9.70 38.10 9.25
C GLY A 389 10.97 37.28 8.96
N GLY A 390 11.08 36.07 9.53
CA GLY A 390 12.24 35.18 9.38
C GLY A 390 13.49 35.65 10.14
N SER A 391 13.38 36.69 10.97
CA SER A 391 14.54 37.34 11.61
C SER A 391 14.97 36.70 12.93
N ARG A 392 14.17 35.79 13.50
CA ARG A 392 14.41 35.21 14.82
C ARG A 392 15.14 33.86 14.73
N PRO A 393 16.12 33.56 15.59
CA PRO A 393 16.65 32.20 15.74
C PRO A 393 15.54 31.20 16.12
N LEU A 394 15.53 30.01 15.50
CA LEU A 394 14.44 29.03 15.66
C LEU A 394 14.33 28.49 17.11
N ASP A 395 15.43 28.43 17.86
CA ASP A 395 15.44 28.06 19.29
C ASP A 395 14.66 29.05 20.16
N GLN A 396 14.43 30.27 19.68
CA GLN A 396 13.65 31.30 20.39
C GLN A 396 12.20 31.42 19.90
N VAL A 397 11.85 30.80 18.76
CA VAL A 397 10.48 30.77 18.26
C VAL A 397 9.65 29.83 19.15
N GLU A 398 8.37 30.15 19.36
CA GLU A 398 7.43 29.29 20.09
C GLU A 398 7.34 27.91 19.45
N ASP A 399 7.28 26.85 20.27
CA ASP A 399 7.00 25.51 19.78
C ASP A 399 5.54 25.39 19.34
N VAL A 400 5.35 24.85 18.13
CA VAL A 400 4.01 24.56 17.59
C VAL A 400 3.59 23.15 18.01
N PHE A 401 4.54 22.23 18.13
CA PHE A 401 4.31 20.84 18.50
C PHE A 401 4.81 20.58 19.92
N VAL A 402 3.95 20.02 20.76
CA VAL A 402 4.25 19.71 22.15
C VAL A 402 3.90 18.24 22.40
N LEU A 403 4.83 17.48 22.96
CA LEU A 403 4.59 16.12 23.44
C LEU A 403 4.29 16.15 24.94
N ALA A 404 3.17 15.53 25.33
CA ALA A 404 2.72 15.36 26.70
C ALA A 404 2.81 13.88 27.13
N ASP A 405 3.22 13.64 28.38
CA ASP A 405 3.27 12.29 28.95
C ASP A 405 1.95 11.97 29.65
N ASN A 406 1.26 10.95 29.15
CA ASN A 406 -0.03 10.43 29.62
C ASN A 406 0.15 9.10 30.39
N SER A 407 1.38 8.75 30.77
CA SER A 407 1.65 7.47 31.45
C SER A 407 0.80 7.30 32.70
N TYR A 408 0.14 6.14 32.82
CA TYR A 408 -0.70 5.85 33.97
C TYR A 408 0.07 5.99 35.29
N SER A 409 -0.52 6.72 36.24
CA SER A 409 -0.02 6.77 37.62
C SER A 409 -1.19 6.56 38.61
N PRO A 410 -0.98 5.92 39.76
CA PRO A 410 -2.02 5.77 40.78
C PRO A 410 -2.59 7.08 41.36
N ALA A 411 -2.00 8.24 41.00
CA ALA A 411 -2.46 9.56 41.41
C ALA A 411 -3.33 10.27 40.35
N VAL A 412 -3.33 9.79 39.10
CA VAL A 412 -4.12 10.30 37.97
C VAL A 412 -5.09 9.21 37.58
N ALA A 413 -6.32 9.28 38.09
CA ALA A 413 -7.25 8.14 38.16
C ALA A 413 -7.55 7.48 36.80
N ARG A 414 -7.58 8.28 35.71
CA ARG A 414 -7.54 7.86 34.31
C ARG A 414 -6.74 8.91 33.53
N GLY A 415 -5.84 8.48 32.67
CA GLY A 415 -5.18 9.35 31.68
C GLY A 415 -6.10 9.68 30.50
N GLU A 416 -5.61 10.48 29.55
CA GLU A 416 -6.33 10.79 28.30
C GLU A 416 -6.61 9.51 27.48
N ARG A 417 -7.79 9.43 26.87
CA ARG A 417 -8.34 8.19 26.27
C ARG A 417 -8.37 8.24 24.74
N ILE A 418 -8.09 7.10 24.11
CA ILE A 418 -8.22 6.89 22.66
C ILE A 418 -9.64 7.22 22.16
N GLY A 419 -9.74 8.01 21.09
CA GLY A 419 -11.02 8.47 20.51
C GLY A 419 -11.66 9.67 21.22
N ASP A 420 -11.04 10.24 22.25
CA ASP A 420 -11.51 11.46 22.91
C ASP A 420 -11.14 12.69 22.05
N LEU A 421 -12.16 13.36 21.47
CA LEU A 421 -11.99 14.49 20.53
C LEU A 421 -11.25 15.70 21.13
N ARG A 422 -10.98 15.73 22.44
CA ARG A 422 -10.21 16.78 23.10
C ARG A 422 -8.70 16.59 23.00
N TYR A 423 -8.24 15.38 22.71
CA TYR A 423 -6.82 14.99 22.84
C TYR A 423 -6.30 14.32 21.56
N SER A 424 -5.15 14.77 21.09
CA SER A 424 -4.42 14.15 19.99
C SER A 424 -3.30 13.25 20.53
N PHE A 425 -2.95 12.17 19.83
CA PHE A 425 -2.05 11.14 20.38
C PHE A 425 -0.90 10.74 19.44
N VAL A 426 0.24 10.38 20.04
CA VAL A 426 1.21 9.44 19.46
C VAL A 426 1.08 8.17 20.28
N TYR A 427 0.32 7.20 19.75
CA TYR A 427 -0.28 6.13 20.52
C TYR A 427 0.36 4.78 20.19
N TRP A 428 0.92 4.12 21.21
CA TRP A 428 1.41 2.75 21.07
C TRP A 428 0.30 1.76 21.42
N ILE A 429 -0.12 0.95 20.44
CA ILE A 429 -1.04 -0.17 20.63
C ILE A 429 -0.19 -1.40 20.94
N ALA A 430 -0.20 -1.86 22.19
CA ALA A 430 0.65 -2.98 22.62
C ALA A 430 0.05 -4.34 22.27
N GLU A 431 -1.27 -4.40 22.11
CA GLU A 431 -2.04 -5.61 21.87
C GLU A 431 -1.89 -6.08 20.42
N PRO A 432 -1.64 -7.37 20.16
CA PRO A 432 -1.65 -7.92 18.80
C PRO A 432 -3.06 -7.85 18.21
N GLN A 433 -3.15 -7.64 16.90
CA GLN A 433 -4.38 -7.52 16.11
C GLN A 433 -4.20 -8.32 14.81
N SER A 434 -5.15 -9.19 14.43
CA SER A 434 -5.03 -9.95 13.17
C SER A 434 -5.09 -9.06 11.93
N ALA A 435 -5.91 -8.00 11.97
CA ALA A 435 -6.03 -6.98 10.93
C ALA A 435 -5.25 -5.69 11.22
N GLY A 436 -4.32 -5.71 12.18
CA GLY A 436 -3.53 -4.53 12.55
C GLY A 436 -2.59 -4.08 11.42
N PRO A 437 -2.61 -2.80 11.03
CA PRO A 437 -1.55 -2.23 10.20
C PRO A 437 -0.23 -2.06 10.99
N LEU A 438 0.83 -1.55 10.37
CA LEU A 438 2.03 -1.11 11.08
C LEU A 438 1.79 0.26 11.74
N GLY A 439 1.14 1.17 11.01
CA GLY A 439 0.72 2.49 11.46
C GLY A 439 -0.68 2.87 10.95
N TYR A 440 -1.30 3.86 11.60
CA TYR A 440 -2.56 4.47 11.15
C TYR A 440 -2.69 5.93 11.66
N GLY A 441 -2.97 6.86 10.76
CA GLY A 441 -2.86 8.31 11.01
C GLY A 441 -4.14 9.12 10.77
N PRO A 442 -5.27 8.84 11.45
CA PRO A 442 -6.52 9.54 11.22
C PRO A 442 -6.51 10.99 11.72
N SER A 443 -7.28 11.85 11.04
CA SER A 443 -7.55 13.23 11.47
C SER A 443 -9.04 13.56 11.44
N ALA A 444 -9.52 14.18 12.51
CA ALA A 444 -10.88 14.67 12.69
C ALA A 444 -11.03 16.06 12.05
N MET A 445 -11.42 16.09 10.78
CA MET A 445 -11.49 17.29 9.94
C MET A 445 -12.90 17.89 9.91
N ASP A 446 -13.09 19.16 10.30
CA ASP A 446 -14.41 19.83 10.26
C ASP A 446 -14.92 19.93 8.80
N PRO A 447 -16.07 19.29 8.49
CA PRO A 447 -16.59 19.20 7.12
C PRO A 447 -17.10 20.53 6.54
N LEU A 448 -17.14 21.63 7.30
CA LEU A 448 -17.44 22.96 6.75
C LEU A 448 -16.23 23.89 6.63
N THR A 449 -15.08 23.52 7.21
CA THR A 449 -13.93 24.45 7.31
C THR A 449 -12.59 23.85 6.91
N GLY A 450 -12.42 22.53 6.91
CA GLY A 450 -11.12 21.88 6.74
C GLY A 450 -10.19 22.03 7.95
N ARG A 451 -10.68 22.55 9.08
CA ARG A 451 -9.89 22.61 10.32
C ARG A 451 -9.76 21.20 10.91
N ILE A 452 -8.55 20.76 11.18
CA ILE A 452 -8.30 19.59 12.03
C ILE A 452 -8.61 19.98 13.48
N ILE A 453 -9.50 19.22 14.11
CA ILE A 453 -9.94 19.40 15.50
C ILE A 453 -9.15 18.49 16.44
N GLN A 454 -8.91 17.25 16.01
CA GLN A 454 -8.16 16.20 16.68
C GLN A 454 -7.45 15.36 15.62
N ALA A 455 -6.31 14.74 15.94
CA ALA A 455 -5.73 13.69 15.11
C ALA A 455 -4.95 12.69 15.97
N SER A 456 -4.59 11.52 15.44
CA SER A 456 -3.77 10.56 16.17
C SER A 456 -2.86 9.79 15.23
N ALA A 457 -1.63 9.55 15.68
CA ALA A 457 -0.66 8.69 15.05
C ALA A 457 -0.58 7.38 15.85
N TYR A 458 -1.19 6.31 15.35
CA TYR A 458 -1.16 4.99 15.96
C TYR A 458 0.01 4.17 15.43
N VAL A 459 0.79 3.54 16.31
CA VAL A 459 1.83 2.58 15.95
C VAL A 459 1.52 1.24 16.63
N TYR A 460 1.52 0.15 15.86
CA TYR A 460 1.10 -1.16 16.32
C TYR A 460 2.30 -1.96 16.81
N GLY A 461 2.44 -2.02 18.12
CA GLY A 461 3.62 -2.50 18.81
C GLY A 461 3.96 -3.95 18.51
N ALA A 462 2.98 -4.85 18.56
CA ALA A 462 3.23 -6.28 18.29
C ALA A 462 3.83 -6.53 16.89
N ALA A 463 3.46 -5.74 15.88
CA ALA A 463 4.06 -5.80 14.55
C ALA A 463 5.49 -5.25 14.55
N ALA A 464 5.70 -4.06 15.12
CA ALA A 464 7.02 -3.44 15.22
C ALA A 464 8.03 -4.29 16.04
N GLU A 465 7.57 -4.97 17.10
CA GLU A 465 8.34 -5.88 17.94
C GLU A 465 8.70 -7.19 17.22
N ALA A 466 7.79 -7.75 16.40
CA ALA A 466 8.08 -8.90 15.56
C ALA A 466 9.16 -8.58 14.50
N TRP A 467 9.04 -7.42 13.85
CA TRP A 467 10.04 -6.93 12.88
C TRP A 467 11.38 -6.58 13.56
N ALA A 468 11.37 -5.98 14.75
CA ALA A 468 12.59 -5.76 15.52
C ALA A 468 13.27 -7.06 15.98
N THR A 469 12.49 -8.11 16.25
CA THR A 469 12.99 -9.44 16.61
C THR A 469 13.71 -10.09 15.43
N THR A 470 13.06 -10.20 14.26
CA THR A 470 13.77 -10.71 13.06
C THR A 470 14.96 -9.81 12.72
N GLY A 471 14.80 -8.50 12.89
CA GLY A 471 15.87 -7.53 12.72
C GLY A 471 17.12 -7.84 13.55
N ALA A 472 16.93 -8.27 14.79
CA ALA A 472 18.02 -8.69 15.68
C ALA A 472 18.61 -10.05 15.28
N ASP A 473 17.79 -11.00 14.82
CA ASP A 473 18.25 -12.31 14.32
C ASP A 473 19.25 -12.17 13.17
N VAL A 474 19.04 -11.21 12.26
CA VAL A 474 20.00 -10.89 11.19
C VAL A 474 21.36 -10.47 11.74
N VAL A 475 21.38 -9.68 12.81
CA VAL A 475 22.64 -9.23 13.42
C VAL A 475 23.34 -10.38 14.15
N ASP A 476 22.60 -11.26 14.81
CA ASP A 476 23.17 -12.45 15.44
C ASP A 476 23.73 -13.45 14.40
N LEU A 477 23.03 -13.62 13.27
CA LEU A 477 23.52 -14.37 12.12
C LEU A 477 24.83 -13.78 11.56
N ILE A 478 24.95 -12.45 11.49
CA ILE A 478 26.18 -11.74 11.05
C ILE A 478 27.30 -11.81 12.11
N ASN A 479 26.95 -11.86 13.39
CA ASN A 479 27.89 -11.95 14.51
C ASN A 479 28.49 -13.36 14.67
N GLY A 480 27.79 -14.41 14.24
CA GLY A 480 28.18 -15.79 14.52
C GLY A 480 27.55 -16.37 15.79
N THR A 481 26.60 -15.64 16.41
CA THR A 481 25.91 -16.03 17.64
C THR A 481 24.69 -16.90 17.39
N LEU A 482 24.01 -16.69 16.26
CA LEU A 482 23.06 -17.64 15.69
C LEU A 482 23.78 -18.43 14.60
N SER A 483 23.74 -19.76 14.66
CA SER A 483 24.24 -20.59 13.57
C SER A 483 23.29 -20.52 12.38
N THR A 484 23.81 -20.92 11.22
CA THR A 484 23.05 -20.86 9.98
C THR A 484 21.95 -21.91 9.95
N ASP A 485 22.24 -23.08 10.53
CA ASP A 485 21.24 -24.10 10.80
C ASP A 485 20.18 -23.54 11.76
N GLU A 486 20.50 -23.02 12.95
CA GLU A 486 19.49 -22.45 13.86
C GLU A 486 18.62 -21.30 13.27
N PHE A 487 18.98 -20.73 12.10
CA PHE A 487 18.18 -19.72 11.40
C PHE A 487 17.25 -20.28 10.30
N ILE A 488 17.57 -21.44 9.67
CA ILE A 488 16.81 -22.03 8.55
C ILE A 488 16.75 -23.58 8.50
N GLU A 489 17.39 -24.23 9.48
CA GLU A 489 17.77 -25.65 9.65
C GLU A 489 18.13 -26.45 8.38
N GLY A 490 19.20 -26.01 7.69
CA GLY A 490 19.94 -26.91 6.79
C GLY A 490 21.19 -26.38 6.07
N GLU A 491 21.33 -25.07 5.79
CA GLU A 491 22.30 -24.58 4.77
C GLU A 491 22.90 -23.16 5.05
N ASP A 492 23.92 -22.74 4.28
CA ASP A 492 24.78 -21.58 4.64
C ASP A 492 24.33 -20.19 4.12
N VAL A 493 23.26 -19.63 4.72
CA VAL A 493 22.86 -18.21 4.64
C VAL A 493 24.01 -17.22 4.89
N ARG A 494 24.99 -17.50 5.76
CA ARG A 494 26.09 -16.56 6.06
C ARG A 494 27.04 -16.47 4.87
N ALA A 495 27.40 -17.60 4.27
CA ALA A 495 28.13 -17.62 3.00
C ALA A 495 27.30 -16.98 1.88
N TYR A 496 25.99 -17.22 1.81
CA TYR A 496 25.14 -16.55 0.83
C TYR A 496 25.19 -15.02 0.94
N VAL A 497 24.94 -14.45 2.12
CA VAL A 497 25.02 -13.00 2.37
C VAL A 497 26.43 -12.47 2.11
N ALA A 498 27.47 -13.25 2.39
CA ALA A 498 28.86 -12.92 2.05
C ALA A 498 29.17 -13.02 0.54
N ARG A 499 28.50 -13.90 -0.22
CA ARG A 499 28.60 -14.01 -1.68
C ARG A 499 27.89 -12.84 -2.36
N VAL A 500 26.67 -12.51 -1.93
CA VAL A 500 25.93 -11.31 -2.38
C VAL A 500 26.75 -10.03 -2.11
N ARG A 501 27.46 -9.96 -0.98
CA ARG A 501 28.50 -8.92 -0.72
C ARG A 501 29.65 -8.96 -1.73
N ALA A 502 30.24 -10.13 -1.95
CA ALA A 502 31.44 -10.29 -2.77
C ALA A 502 31.18 -10.06 -4.27
N SER A 503 29.93 -10.19 -4.73
CA SER A 503 29.52 -9.84 -6.09
C SER A 503 29.51 -8.34 -6.39
N ASN A 504 29.65 -7.46 -5.38
CA ASN A 504 29.77 -6.01 -5.60
C ASN A 504 31.14 -5.67 -6.24
N PRO A 505 31.18 -5.27 -7.51
CA PRO A 505 32.44 -4.96 -8.19
C PRO A 505 32.97 -3.60 -7.73
N THR A 506 34.25 -3.33 -8.00
CA THR A 506 34.85 -2.03 -7.65
C THR A 506 34.14 -0.88 -8.39
N SER A 507 34.12 0.33 -7.83
CA SER A 507 33.43 1.48 -8.43
C SER A 507 33.85 1.78 -9.88
N ARG A 508 35.10 1.49 -10.26
CA ARG A 508 35.59 1.60 -11.65
C ARG A 508 35.08 0.49 -12.56
N GLU A 509 34.93 -0.71 -12.03
CA GLU A 509 34.42 -1.86 -12.78
C GLU A 509 32.91 -1.75 -12.97
N GLU A 510 32.14 -1.31 -11.96
CA GLU A 510 30.70 -1.08 -12.13
C GLU A 510 30.43 0.06 -13.12
N ALA A 511 31.22 1.15 -13.09
CA ALA A 511 31.10 2.20 -14.10
C ALA A 511 31.30 1.66 -15.53
N ALA A 512 32.32 0.82 -15.75
CA ALA A 512 32.54 0.17 -17.04
C ALA A 512 31.40 -0.80 -17.44
N ARG A 513 30.80 -1.51 -16.46
CA ARG A 513 29.62 -2.34 -16.68
C ARG A 513 28.38 -1.51 -17.03
N GLY A 514 28.17 -0.37 -16.39
CA GLY A 514 27.10 0.58 -16.69
C GLY A 514 27.21 1.17 -18.10
N GLU A 515 28.41 1.59 -18.50
CA GLU A 515 28.69 2.03 -19.88
C GLU A 515 28.43 0.91 -20.91
N ALA A 516 28.88 -0.32 -20.62
CA ALA A 516 28.64 -1.48 -21.48
C ALA A 516 27.14 -1.83 -21.60
N ARG A 517 26.40 -1.82 -20.49
CA ARG A 517 24.93 -2.02 -20.44
C ARG A 517 24.20 -0.95 -21.24
N ALA A 518 24.64 0.31 -21.15
CA ALA A 518 24.09 1.40 -21.93
C ALA A 518 24.31 1.19 -23.44
N GLU A 519 25.53 0.83 -23.88
CA GLU A 519 25.80 0.65 -25.31
C GLU A 519 25.18 -0.63 -25.88
N ASP A 520 25.09 -1.71 -25.09
CA ASP A 520 24.37 -2.92 -25.48
C ASP A 520 22.86 -2.65 -25.65
N THR A 521 22.25 -1.85 -24.77
CA THR A 521 20.86 -1.39 -24.96
C THR A 521 20.74 -0.46 -26.17
N ARG A 522 21.70 0.43 -26.42
CA ARG A 522 21.75 1.22 -27.67
C ARG A 522 21.87 0.36 -28.91
N SER A 523 22.60 -0.76 -28.85
CA SER A 523 22.68 -1.75 -29.93
C SER A 523 21.31 -2.39 -30.18
N PHE A 524 20.62 -2.83 -29.11
CA PHE A 524 19.28 -3.38 -29.19
C PHE A 524 18.26 -2.42 -29.79
N VAL A 525 18.15 -1.17 -29.33
CA VAL A 525 17.16 -0.21 -29.88
C VAL A 525 17.48 0.23 -31.31
N ARG A 526 18.74 0.05 -31.75
CA ARG A 526 19.15 0.24 -33.15
C ARG A 526 19.02 -1.04 -34.00
N SER A 527 18.52 -2.15 -33.45
CA SER A 527 18.33 -3.41 -34.18
C SER A 527 17.14 -3.35 -35.14
N GLU A 528 17.14 -4.24 -36.13
CA GLU A 528 16.00 -4.43 -37.05
C GLU A 528 14.78 -5.02 -36.32
N GLU A 529 14.99 -5.87 -35.32
CA GLU A 529 13.94 -6.47 -34.48
C GLU A 529 13.17 -5.39 -33.71
N PHE A 530 13.90 -4.53 -32.97
CA PHE A 530 13.32 -3.40 -32.27
C PHE A 530 12.57 -2.47 -33.24
N ARG A 531 13.17 -2.10 -34.38
CA ARG A 531 12.51 -1.21 -35.36
C ARG A 531 11.21 -1.80 -35.90
N ARG A 532 11.11 -3.13 -36.06
CA ARG A 532 9.85 -3.79 -36.48
C ARG A 532 8.79 -3.77 -35.38
N ALA A 533 9.15 -4.14 -34.15
CA ALA A 533 8.24 -4.08 -32.99
C ALA A 533 7.70 -2.66 -32.76
N HIS A 534 8.60 -1.68 -32.83
CA HIS A 534 8.31 -0.25 -32.68
C HIS A 534 7.47 0.32 -33.83
N ALA A 535 7.77 -0.06 -35.09
CA ALA A 535 6.93 0.32 -36.23
C ALA A 535 5.51 -0.28 -36.14
N ARG A 536 5.39 -1.54 -35.67
CA ARG A 536 4.10 -2.17 -35.36
C ARG A 536 3.37 -1.38 -34.28
N GLN A 537 4.03 -1.05 -33.15
CA GLN A 537 3.48 -0.23 -32.07
C GLN A 537 2.85 1.06 -32.62
N LYS A 538 3.64 1.84 -33.38
CA LYS A 538 3.17 3.09 -34.00
C LYS A 538 2.01 2.89 -34.97
N SER A 539 1.99 1.78 -35.72
CA SER A 539 0.91 1.47 -36.66
C SER A 539 -0.43 1.13 -36.00
N VAL A 540 -0.39 0.56 -34.78
CA VAL A 540 -1.56 0.22 -33.97
C VAL A 540 -2.05 1.46 -33.20
N GLY A 541 -1.12 2.22 -32.61
CA GLY A 541 -1.42 3.44 -31.85
C GLY A 541 -2.13 3.17 -30.51
N LYS A 542 -2.21 4.19 -29.64
CA LYS A 542 -2.86 4.08 -28.31
C LYS A 542 -4.29 3.50 -28.38
N ARG A 543 -5.09 3.90 -29.38
CA ARG A 543 -6.48 3.44 -29.58
C ARG A 543 -6.63 2.02 -30.15
N GLY A 544 -5.58 1.46 -30.74
CA GLY A 544 -5.64 0.14 -31.38
C GLY A 544 -5.33 -1.03 -30.44
N MET A 545 -4.63 -0.79 -29.32
CA MET A 545 -4.26 -1.82 -28.34
C MET A 545 -5.46 -2.16 -27.44
N ARG A 546 -6.42 -2.93 -27.95
CA ARG A 546 -7.73 -3.13 -27.28
C ARG A 546 -7.73 -4.27 -26.22
N LEU A 547 -7.35 -3.99 -24.96
CA LEU A 547 -7.49 -4.89 -23.80
C LEU A 547 -8.94 -5.04 -23.31
N ASP A 548 -9.74 -5.85 -23.99
CA ASP A 548 -11.11 -6.17 -23.55
C ASP A 548 -11.11 -7.05 -22.27
N HIS A 549 -11.46 -6.50 -21.10
CA HIS A 549 -11.57 -7.26 -19.84
C HIS A 549 -12.67 -8.34 -19.85
N GLY A 550 -13.64 -8.26 -20.76
CA GLY A 550 -14.58 -9.34 -21.07
C GLY A 550 -13.88 -10.47 -21.83
N ARG A 551 -13.02 -10.16 -22.81
CA ARG A 551 -12.15 -11.12 -23.52
C ARG A 551 -11.13 -11.78 -22.58
N VAL A 552 -10.51 -11.01 -21.67
CA VAL A 552 -9.61 -11.54 -20.63
C VAL A 552 -10.35 -12.54 -19.74
N ARG A 553 -11.47 -12.14 -19.14
CA ARG A 553 -12.30 -13.04 -18.31
C ARG A 553 -12.85 -14.24 -19.08
N ALA A 554 -13.22 -14.06 -20.35
CA ALA A 554 -13.69 -15.16 -21.20
C ALA A 554 -12.55 -16.17 -21.51
N ARG A 555 -11.32 -15.70 -21.76
CA ARG A 555 -10.17 -16.60 -21.97
C ARG A 555 -9.73 -17.28 -20.67
N ALA A 556 -9.72 -16.56 -19.55
CA ALA A 556 -9.50 -17.18 -18.23
C ALA A 556 -10.57 -18.23 -17.92
N SER A 557 -11.85 -17.94 -18.19
CA SER A 557 -12.97 -18.86 -17.95
C SER A 557 -13.09 -20.00 -18.95
N ALA A 558 -12.46 -19.91 -20.13
CA ALA A 558 -12.55 -20.94 -21.18
C ALA A 558 -11.94 -22.29 -20.80
N ILE A 559 -11.09 -22.33 -19.75
CA ILE A 559 -10.54 -23.58 -19.22
C ILE A 559 -11.53 -24.32 -18.29
N ARG A 560 -12.58 -23.64 -17.78
CA ARG A 560 -13.51 -24.19 -16.80
C ARG A 560 -14.25 -25.42 -17.32
N GLY A 561 -14.31 -26.47 -16.51
CA GLY A 561 -14.93 -27.75 -16.86
C GLY A 561 -14.20 -28.55 -17.93
N THR A 562 -12.98 -28.16 -18.32
CA THR A 562 -12.14 -28.94 -19.23
C THR A 562 -11.20 -29.86 -18.44
N PRO A 563 -10.74 -30.98 -19.02
CA PRO A 563 -9.74 -31.84 -18.36
C PRO A 563 -8.42 -31.14 -18.01
N PHE A 564 -8.14 -29.97 -18.60
CA PHE A 564 -6.94 -29.19 -18.32
C PHE A 564 -7.04 -28.36 -17.04
N GLU A 565 -8.26 -28.00 -16.60
CA GLU A 565 -8.48 -27.33 -15.31
C GLU A 565 -8.05 -28.25 -14.16
N ASP A 566 -8.48 -29.51 -14.18
CA ASP A 566 -8.06 -30.54 -13.22
C ASP A 566 -6.54 -30.78 -13.19
N LEU A 567 -5.84 -30.59 -14.32
CA LEU A 567 -4.39 -30.79 -14.40
C LEU A 567 -3.57 -29.58 -13.90
N LEU A 568 -4.17 -28.38 -13.84
CA LEU A 568 -3.56 -27.20 -13.22
C LEU A 568 -3.63 -27.23 -11.68
N LEU A 569 -4.56 -28.01 -11.12
CA LEU A 569 -4.66 -28.23 -9.68
C LEU A 569 -3.64 -29.27 -9.22
N ASN A 570 -2.47 -28.85 -8.77
CA ASN A 570 -1.49 -29.74 -8.14
C ASN A 570 -1.56 -29.67 -6.59
N ASP A 571 -0.72 -30.48 -5.93
CA ASP A 571 -0.59 -30.51 -4.48
C ASP A 571 -0.28 -29.14 -3.86
N GLU A 572 0.58 -28.32 -4.48
CA GLU A 572 0.89 -26.96 -3.99
C GLU A 572 -0.37 -26.08 -3.98
N VAL A 573 -1.04 -25.96 -5.13
CA VAL A 573 -2.29 -25.20 -5.28
C VAL A 573 -3.36 -25.67 -4.29
N VAL A 574 -3.54 -26.99 -4.14
CA VAL A 574 -4.54 -27.57 -3.25
C VAL A 574 -4.18 -27.39 -1.77
N ARG A 575 -2.90 -27.49 -1.38
CA ARG A 575 -2.46 -27.25 0.02
C ARG A 575 -2.59 -25.77 0.41
N ALA A 576 -2.21 -24.86 -0.48
CA ALA A 576 -2.33 -23.43 -0.26
C ALA A 576 -3.80 -23.02 -0.06
N LEU A 577 -4.69 -23.43 -0.98
CA LEU A 577 -6.06 -22.90 -1.07
C LEU A 577 -7.14 -23.72 -0.34
N SER A 578 -6.87 -24.95 0.08
CA SER A 578 -7.84 -25.81 0.80
C SER A 578 -7.31 -26.28 2.17
N PRO A 579 -7.70 -25.60 3.26
CA PRO A 579 -7.31 -25.98 4.63
C PRO A 579 -7.71 -27.41 5.02
N LYS A 580 -8.79 -27.96 4.44
CA LYS A 580 -9.29 -29.31 4.75
C LYS A 580 -8.39 -30.43 4.21
N THR A 581 -7.60 -30.15 3.17
CA THR A 581 -6.82 -31.16 2.43
C THR A 581 -5.33 -31.10 2.70
N ARG A 582 -4.85 -30.14 3.49
CA ARG A 582 -3.42 -29.94 3.82
C ARG A 582 -2.74 -31.22 4.32
N GLY A 583 -3.45 -32.05 5.10
CA GLY A 583 -2.93 -33.31 5.64
C GLY A 583 -3.03 -34.56 4.74
N LEU A 584 -3.52 -34.45 3.51
CA LEU A 584 -3.79 -35.62 2.64
C LEU A 584 -2.64 -35.95 1.67
N GLY A 585 -1.56 -35.15 1.64
CA GLY A 585 -0.45 -35.36 0.71
C GLY A 585 -0.91 -35.43 -0.74
N SER A 586 -0.31 -36.33 -1.53
CA SER A 586 -0.63 -36.54 -2.96
C SER A 586 -2.00 -37.18 -3.23
N GLU A 587 -2.77 -37.54 -2.20
CA GLU A 587 -4.16 -37.96 -2.35
C GLU A 587 -5.14 -36.76 -2.23
N ALA A 588 -4.66 -35.56 -1.91
CA ALA A 588 -5.47 -34.36 -1.70
C ALA A 588 -6.40 -34.05 -2.87
N LEU A 589 -5.86 -33.92 -4.09
CA LEU A 589 -6.64 -33.63 -5.30
C LEU A 589 -7.72 -34.68 -5.57
N ALA A 590 -7.39 -35.97 -5.39
CA ALA A 590 -8.29 -37.09 -5.65
C ALA A 590 -9.44 -37.18 -4.63
N SER A 591 -9.31 -36.53 -3.47
CA SER A 591 -10.34 -36.48 -2.43
C SER A 591 -11.41 -35.40 -2.65
N LEU A 592 -11.15 -34.41 -3.52
CA LEU A 592 -12.01 -33.24 -3.72
C LEU A 592 -13.27 -33.58 -4.53
N SER A 593 -14.41 -33.02 -4.11
CA SER A 593 -15.61 -32.99 -4.95
C SER A 593 -15.44 -32.06 -6.15
N GLU A 594 -16.19 -32.30 -7.22
CA GLU A 594 -16.25 -31.41 -8.40
C GLU A 594 -16.65 -29.97 -8.03
N SER A 595 -17.46 -29.79 -6.98
CA SER A 595 -17.74 -28.47 -6.40
C SER A 595 -16.52 -27.82 -5.76
N GLU A 596 -15.68 -28.58 -5.04
CA GLU A 596 -14.48 -28.05 -4.40
C GLU A 596 -13.40 -27.73 -5.44
N LYS A 597 -13.17 -28.60 -6.44
CA LYS A 597 -12.25 -28.31 -7.55
C LYS A 597 -12.58 -26.99 -8.26
N ARG A 598 -13.86 -26.72 -8.53
CA ARG A 598 -14.33 -25.45 -9.11
C ARG A 598 -13.98 -24.24 -8.25
N THR A 599 -14.10 -24.35 -6.92
CA THR A 599 -13.69 -23.26 -6.01
C THR A 599 -12.18 -23.04 -5.94
N LEU A 600 -11.38 -24.07 -6.26
CA LEU A 600 -9.91 -23.99 -6.36
C LEU A 600 -9.41 -23.65 -7.77
N SER A 601 -10.31 -23.38 -8.73
CA SER A 601 -9.95 -23.14 -10.13
C SER A 601 -8.99 -21.94 -10.30
N PRO A 602 -7.92 -22.06 -11.12
CA PRO A 602 -7.04 -20.93 -11.45
C PRO A 602 -7.77 -19.79 -12.16
N ALA A 603 -8.93 -20.07 -12.77
CA ALA A 603 -9.81 -19.05 -13.35
C ALA A 603 -10.54 -18.18 -12.29
N PHE A 604 -10.36 -18.48 -11.00
CA PHE A 604 -10.82 -17.66 -9.87
C PHE A 604 -9.68 -16.85 -9.23
N TRP A 605 -8.51 -17.47 -9.01
CA TRP A 605 -7.42 -16.89 -8.22
C TRP A 605 -6.21 -16.37 -9.01
N GLY A 606 -5.98 -16.81 -10.26
CA GLY A 606 -4.82 -16.39 -11.05
C GLY A 606 -4.81 -14.90 -11.38
N ALA A 607 -3.74 -14.40 -12.00
CA ALA A 607 -3.54 -12.96 -12.33
C ALA A 607 -4.78 -12.21 -12.86
N HIS A 608 -5.59 -12.90 -13.67
CA HIS A 608 -6.78 -12.40 -14.37
C HIS A 608 -8.12 -12.77 -13.71
N GLY A 609 -8.08 -13.37 -12.52
CA GLY A 609 -9.24 -13.86 -11.76
C GLY A 609 -9.86 -12.83 -10.81
N PRO A 610 -11.13 -13.01 -10.40
CA PRO A 610 -11.83 -12.14 -9.45
C PRO A 610 -11.10 -11.96 -8.11
N MET A 611 -10.39 -12.99 -7.59
CA MET A 611 -9.68 -12.87 -6.31
C MET A 611 -8.53 -11.85 -6.37
N ARG A 612 -7.71 -11.88 -7.43
CA ARG A 612 -6.65 -10.88 -7.68
C ARG A 612 -7.23 -9.48 -7.89
N ALA A 613 -8.36 -9.36 -8.58
CA ALA A 613 -9.04 -8.07 -8.74
C ALA A 613 -9.55 -7.51 -7.40
N ARG A 614 -10.06 -8.37 -6.51
CA ARG A 614 -10.49 -7.98 -5.16
C ARG A 614 -9.33 -7.60 -4.24
N ASP A 615 -8.22 -8.35 -4.28
CA ASP A 615 -7.00 -8.02 -3.53
C ASP A 615 -6.45 -6.64 -3.94
N ARG A 616 -6.45 -6.31 -5.25
CA ARG A 616 -6.13 -4.96 -5.75
C ARG A 616 -7.05 -3.89 -5.17
N GLU A 617 -8.37 -4.08 -5.26
CA GLU A 617 -9.33 -3.10 -4.76
C GLU A 617 -9.25 -2.90 -3.23
N ARG A 618 -8.99 -3.98 -2.47
CA ARG A 618 -8.75 -3.90 -1.03
C ARG A 618 -7.48 -3.11 -0.71
N ARG A 619 -6.37 -3.38 -1.40
CA ARG A 619 -5.11 -2.61 -1.23
C ARG A 619 -5.36 -1.12 -1.51
N ARG A 620 -5.96 -0.80 -2.66
CA ARG A 620 -6.31 0.56 -3.08
C ARG A 620 -7.16 1.29 -2.03
N LYS A 621 -8.18 0.61 -1.48
CA LYS A 621 -9.04 1.18 -0.43
C LYS A 621 -8.26 1.46 0.86
N LEU A 622 -7.41 0.53 1.30
CA LEU A 622 -6.60 0.68 2.52
C LEU A 622 -5.55 1.80 2.38
N GLN A 623 -4.87 1.87 1.24
CA GLN A 623 -3.93 2.95 0.91
C GLN A 623 -4.62 4.32 0.99
N MET A 624 -5.76 4.49 0.29
CA MET A 624 -6.57 5.73 0.32
C MET A 624 -7.12 6.12 1.70
N HIS A 625 -7.02 5.24 2.69
CA HIS A 625 -7.44 5.44 4.07
C HIS A 625 -6.27 5.42 5.07
N ASN A 626 -5.03 5.60 4.63
CA ASN A 626 -3.82 5.73 5.48
C ASN A 626 -3.48 4.45 6.24
N VAL A 627 -3.65 3.28 5.62
CA VAL A 627 -3.43 1.98 6.27
C VAL A 627 -2.28 1.23 5.60
N GLU A 628 -1.07 1.36 6.16
CA GLU A 628 0.06 0.51 5.80
C GLU A 628 -0.08 -0.86 6.49
N LEU A 629 -0.43 -1.92 5.75
CA LEU A 629 -0.56 -3.26 6.35
C LEU A 629 0.79 -3.77 6.87
N ALA A 630 0.81 -4.32 8.08
CA ALA A 630 2.03 -4.82 8.72
C ALA A 630 2.81 -5.82 7.85
N ARG A 631 2.12 -6.66 7.07
CA ARG A 631 2.72 -7.63 6.13
C ARG A 631 3.50 -7.00 4.96
N PHE A 632 3.36 -5.69 4.72
CA PHE A 632 4.05 -4.96 3.65
C PHE A 632 5.32 -4.24 4.11
N ALA A 633 5.57 -4.08 5.40
CA ALA A 633 6.91 -3.80 5.90
C ALA A 633 7.82 -5.01 5.60
N HIS A 634 9.10 -4.78 5.28
CA HIS A 634 10.06 -5.85 4.97
C HIS A 634 11.30 -5.77 5.84
N ASP A 635 11.67 -6.89 6.47
CA ASP A 635 12.94 -7.13 7.17
C ASP A 635 14.17 -6.76 6.32
N ALA A 636 14.66 -5.54 6.45
CA ALA A 636 15.73 -4.98 5.64
C ALA A 636 16.85 -4.41 6.51
N VAL A 637 17.57 -5.28 7.22
CA VAL A 637 18.52 -4.81 8.22
C VAL A 637 19.91 -4.51 7.65
N PHE A 638 20.34 -5.09 6.53
CA PHE A 638 21.76 -5.32 6.23
C PHE A 638 22.76 -4.17 6.52
N GLY A 639 22.54 -2.95 6.03
CA GLY A 639 23.46 -1.82 6.25
C GLY A 639 23.43 -1.31 7.70
N LEU A 640 22.23 -1.31 8.28
CA LEU A 640 22.00 -1.05 9.70
C LEU A 640 22.66 -2.15 10.56
N ALA A 641 22.49 -3.42 10.22
CA ALA A 641 23.04 -4.59 10.88
C ALA A 641 24.57 -4.59 10.92
N GLU A 642 25.22 -4.18 9.83
CA GLU A 642 26.68 -3.98 9.81
C GLU A 642 27.11 -2.87 10.77
N SER A 643 26.35 -1.78 10.89
CA SER A 643 26.60 -0.72 11.89
C SER A 643 26.30 -1.14 13.34
N LEU A 644 25.51 -2.21 13.52
CA LEU A 644 25.14 -2.81 14.80
C LEU A 644 25.97 -4.07 15.13
N LYS A 645 26.88 -4.50 14.25
CA LYS A 645 27.72 -5.69 14.42
C LYS A 645 28.53 -5.62 15.71
N GLY A 646 28.58 -6.73 16.44
CA GLY A 646 29.28 -6.86 17.71
C GLY A 646 28.62 -6.16 18.91
N ARG A 647 27.42 -5.60 18.75
CA ARG A 647 26.60 -5.13 19.88
C ARG A 647 25.83 -6.30 20.51
N GLU A 648 25.40 -6.10 21.75
CA GLU A 648 24.51 -7.02 22.47
C GLU A 648 23.12 -7.08 21.81
N ARG A 649 22.54 -8.27 21.67
CA ARG A 649 21.24 -8.51 21.02
C ARG A 649 20.13 -7.58 21.52
N GLN A 650 20.02 -7.34 22.83
CA GLN A 650 19.00 -6.41 23.35
C GLN A 650 19.22 -4.97 22.85
N SER A 651 20.46 -4.48 22.86
CA SER A 651 20.77 -3.15 22.31
C SER A 651 20.53 -3.06 20.80
N VAL A 652 20.69 -4.17 20.06
CA VAL A 652 20.33 -4.26 18.64
C VAL A 652 18.82 -4.14 18.48
N TYR A 653 18.06 -5.00 19.16
CA TYR A 653 16.60 -5.01 19.17
C TYR A 653 16.03 -3.63 19.50
N ASP A 654 16.46 -3.02 20.61
CA ASP A 654 16.02 -1.70 21.05
C ASP A 654 16.30 -0.62 19.99
N THR A 655 17.44 -0.72 19.28
CA THR A 655 17.80 0.24 18.22
C THR A 655 16.95 0.07 16.95
N ILE A 656 16.58 -1.17 16.60
CA ILE A 656 15.74 -1.45 15.44
C ILE A 656 14.29 -1.07 15.74
N LEU A 657 13.77 -1.47 16.91
CA LEU A 657 12.43 -1.09 17.39
C LEU A 657 12.26 0.43 17.44
N ALA A 658 13.25 1.16 17.96
CA ALA A 658 13.24 2.61 17.98
C ALA A 658 13.22 3.26 16.59
N ARG A 659 13.84 2.63 15.58
CA ARG A 659 13.85 3.11 14.20
C ARG A 659 12.53 2.84 13.47
N ILE A 660 11.97 1.64 13.62
CA ILE A 660 10.65 1.28 13.06
C ILE A 660 9.58 2.18 13.69
N PHE A 661 9.60 2.33 15.02
CA PHE A 661 8.71 3.27 15.70
C PHE A 661 8.88 4.70 15.16
N ALA A 662 10.12 5.17 14.94
CA ALA A 662 10.37 6.53 14.49
C ALA A 662 9.84 6.80 13.08
N SER A 663 10.16 5.96 12.08
CA SER A 663 9.68 6.19 10.71
C SER A 663 8.16 6.08 10.61
N THR A 664 7.56 5.03 11.18
CA THR A 664 6.09 4.90 11.20
C THR A 664 5.44 6.07 11.92
N ALA A 665 5.93 6.47 13.11
CA ALA A 665 5.35 7.61 13.82
C ALA A 665 5.56 8.96 13.09
N GLU A 666 6.65 9.14 12.34
CA GLU A 666 6.83 10.33 11.49
C GLU A 666 5.85 10.34 10.32
N HIS A 667 5.66 9.20 9.63
CA HIS A 667 4.68 9.00 8.57
C HIS A 667 3.25 9.31 9.06
N GLU A 668 2.83 8.66 10.16
CA GLU A 668 1.48 8.86 10.69
C GLU A 668 1.24 10.30 11.20
N ILE A 669 2.27 10.95 11.77
CA ILE A 669 2.14 12.38 12.08
C ILE A 669 1.97 13.21 10.80
N GLY A 670 2.63 12.87 9.70
CA GLY A 670 2.39 13.54 8.41
C GLY A 670 0.91 13.55 8.01
N HIS A 671 0.22 12.41 8.13
CA HIS A 671 -1.23 12.34 7.95
C HIS A 671 -2.00 13.19 8.98
N THR A 672 -1.57 13.22 10.25
CA THR A 672 -2.17 14.12 11.25
C THR A 672 -1.99 15.61 10.95
N LEU A 673 -1.03 16.00 10.10
CA LEU A 673 -0.88 17.37 9.61
C LEU A 673 -1.77 17.67 8.40
N GLY A 674 -2.39 16.64 7.84
CA GLY A 674 -3.19 16.68 6.63
C GLY A 674 -2.46 16.22 5.36
N LEU A 675 -1.23 15.70 5.43
CA LEU A 675 -0.51 15.23 4.23
C LEU A 675 -1.07 13.89 3.72
N ARG A 676 -1.13 13.75 2.40
CA ARG A 676 -1.35 12.44 1.75
C ARG A 676 -0.03 11.70 1.55
N HIS A 677 -0.11 10.42 1.18
CA HIS A 677 1.03 9.66 0.67
C HIS A 677 1.71 10.36 -0.51
N ASN A 678 3.02 10.15 -0.68
CA ASN A 678 3.78 10.63 -1.83
C ASN A 678 4.69 9.54 -2.41
N PHE A 679 4.14 8.70 -3.29
CA PHE A 679 4.86 7.60 -3.95
C PHE A 679 5.82 8.02 -5.08
N ALA A 680 6.14 9.31 -5.15
CA ALA A 680 7.21 9.83 -6.01
C ALA A 680 8.49 10.13 -5.23
N GLY A 681 8.51 9.89 -3.92
CA GLY A 681 9.62 10.20 -3.02
C GLY A 681 10.91 9.46 -3.41
N SER A 682 10.77 8.19 -3.79
CA SER A 682 11.84 7.30 -4.28
C SER A 682 12.49 7.73 -5.61
N TYR A 683 11.83 8.58 -6.40
CA TYR A 683 12.27 8.99 -7.75
C TYR A 683 12.74 10.46 -7.79
N ASP A 684 12.37 11.27 -6.79
CA ASP A 684 12.59 12.73 -6.76
C ASP A 684 14.01 13.12 -6.34
N ALA A 685 15.01 12.63 -7.08
CA ALA A 685 16.43 12.69 -6.75
C ALA A 685 17.00 14.12 -6.55
N ILE A 686 16.37 15.14 -7.13
CA ILE A 686 16.73 16.55 -6.89
C ILE A 686 16.46 16.98 -5.44
N ASN A 687 15.58 16.27 -4.73
CA ASN A 687 15.15 16.50 -3.35
C ASN A 687 15.65 15.41 -2.36
N TYR A 688 16.56 14.54 -2.79
CA TYR A 688 17.29 13.63 -1.89
C TYR A 688 18.24 14.39 -0.94
N ARG A 689 18.56 13.73 0.18
CA ARG A 689 19.42 14.31 1.24
C ARG A 689 20.82 14.68 0.73
N PRO A 690 21.48 15.72 1.29
CA PRO A 690 22.86 16.11 0.92
C PRO A 690 23.89 14.96 1.03
N GLU A 691 23.68 14.02 1.95
CA GLU A 691 24.50 12.84 2.16
C GLU A 691 24.45 11.87 0.98
N PHE A 692 23.29 11.72 0.30
CA PHE A 692 23.20 10.93 -0.94
C PHE A 692 24.17 11.48 -1.99
N TRP A 693 24.13 12.80 -2.22
CA TRP A 693 24.99 13.47 -3.19
C TRP A 693 26.47 13.45 -2.78
N THR A 694 26.77 13.32 -1.48
CA THR A 694 28.12 13.08 -0.99
C THR A 694 28.63 11.68 -1.37
N LEU A 695 27.77 10.66 -1.32
CA LEU A 695 28.09 9.27 -1.65
C LEU A 695 28.02 8.95 -3.15
N LYS A 696 27.13 9.61 -3.90
CA LYS A 696 26.99 9.45 -5.37
C LYS A 696 28.01 10.32 -6.15
N GLY A 697 28.38 11.48 -5.61
CA GLY A 697 29.43 12.36 -6.13
C GLY A 697 29.04 13.25 -7.31
N ASN A 698 29.99 14.06 -7.78
CA ASN A 698 29.77 15.12 -8.78
C ASN A 698 29.74 14.64 -10.24
N SER A 699 30.00 13.36 -10.51
CA SER A 699 29.97 12.77 -11.86
C SER A 699 29.45 11.34 -11.82
N PRO A 700 28.19 11.14 -11.41
CA PRO A 700 27.60 9.82 -11.28
C PRO A 700 27.46 9.15 -12.66
N THR A 701 27.76 7.85 -12.72
CA THR A 701 27.61 7.05 -13.96
C THR A 701 26.23 6.40 -13.95
N PRO A 702 25.40 6.55 -15.01
CA PRO A 702 24.08 5.92 -15.06
C PRO A 702 24.17 4.41 -15.16
N PHE A 703 23.09 3.73 -14.76
CA PHE A 703 22.95 2.27 -14.80
C PHE A 703 24.05 1.52 -14.04
N THR A 704 24.43 2.04 -12.88
CA THR A 704 25.43 1.42 -11.98
C THR A 704 24.79 0.95 -10.68
N ARG A 705 25.05 -0.30 -10.29
CA ARG A 705 24.66 -0.81 -8.96
C ARG A 705 25.41 -0.05 -7.86
N MET A 706 24.85 -0.09 -6.65
CA MET A 706 25.47 0.51 -5.48
C MET A 706 26.84 -0.10 -5.18
N SER A 707 27.88 0.74 -5.08
CA SER A 707 29.20 0.30 -4.66
C SER A 707 29.25 -0.03 -3.17
N THR A 708 30.22 -0.85 -2.75
CA THR A 708 30.41 -1.23 -1.34
C THR A 708 30.55 -0.04 -0.40
N ASP A 709 31.22 1.03 -0.82
CA ASP A 709 31.37 2.26 -0.02
C ASP A 709 30.04 3.01 0.14
N GLN A 710 29.19 3.04 -0.89
CA GLN A 710 27.86 3.63 -0.83
C GLN A 710 26.89 2.79 0.03
N ALA A 711 27.00 1.46 -0.05
CA ALA A 711 26.22 0.54 0.78
C ALA A 711 26.60 0.67 2.27
N ALA A 712 27.90 0.69 2.59
CA ALA A 712 28.40 0.94 3.94
C ALA A 712 28.08 2.37 4.43
N GLY A 713 28.05 3.34 3.51
CA GLY A 713 27.57 4.70 3.75
C GLY A 713 26.06 4.84 3.96
N ARG A 714 25.28 3.75 3.82
CA ARG A 714 23.82 3.71 3.92
C ARG A 714 23.11 4.62 2.91
N MET A 715 23.63 4.72 1.69
CA MET A 715 23.11 5.63 0.64
C MET A 715 21.62 5.43 0.33
N ARG A 716 21.11 4.19 0.40
CA ARG A 716 19.68 3.86 0.21
C ARG A 716 18.75 4.60 1.16
N GLU A 717 19.16 4.79 2.41
CA GLU A 717 18.38 5.48 3.45
C GLU A 717 18.23 7.00 3.17
N MET A 718 18.84 7.49 2.08
CA MET A 718 18.90 8.88 1.67
C MET A 718 18.19 9.13 0.33
N GLN A 719 17.58 8.09 -0.26
CA GLN A 719 16.96 8.09 -1.60
C GLN A 719 15.44 8.35 -1.60
N TYR A 720 14.92 9.00 -0.57
CA TYR A 720 13.51 9.37 -0.49
C TYR A 720 13.41 10.87 -0.19
N SER A 721 12.63 11.59 -1.01
CA SER A 721 12.33 13.01 -0.75
C SER A 721 11.21 13.21 0.27
N SER A 722 10.44 12.16 0.59
CA SER A 722 9.29 12.19 1.49
C SER A 722 9.25 10.95 2.39
N ILE A 723 8.90 11.13 3.67
CA ILE A 723 8.54 10.05 4.60
C ILE A 723 7.12 9.51 4.32
N MET A 724 6.32 10.24 3.54
CA MET A 724 4.96 9.82 3.13
C MET A 724 4.96 8.82 1.97
N ASP A 725 6.13 8.39 1.51
CA ASP A 725 6.29 7.29 0.56
C ASP A 725 6.20 5.94 1.29
N TYR A 726 5.90 4.86 0.59
CA TYR A 726 6.03 3.50 1.12
C TYR A 726 7.37 2.93 0.70
N GLY A 727 8.36 3.05 1.57
CA GLY A 727 9.71 2.56 1.31
C GLY A 727 9.75 1.07 0.96
N ALA A 728 10.57 0.69 -0.02
CA ALA A 728 10.77 -0.71 -0.44
C ALA A 728 11.25 -1.67 0.69
N ARG A 729 11.67 -1.13 1.83
CA ARG A 729 12.43 -1.78 2.91
C ARG A 729 12.13 -1.05 4.22
N PHE A 730 12.05 -1.71 5.39
CA PHE A 730 11.82 -0.96 6.65
C PHE A 730 12.91 0.09 6.93
N ASN A 731 14.09 -0.02 6.33
CA ASN A 731 15.22 0.87 6.55
C ASN A 731 15.44 1.92 5.46
N SER A 732 14.56 2.04 4.44
CA SER A 732 14.84 2.93 3.31
C SER A 732 14.53 4.42 3.56
N ASP A 733 13.74 4.73 4.58
CA ASP A 733 13.18 6.05 4.90
C ASP A 733 13.47 6.52 6.35
N ILE A 734 14.12 5.69 7.18
CA ILE A 734 14.40 5.87 8.62
C ILE A 734 15.39 7.00 9.01
N GLN A 735 15.48 8.07 8.22
CA GLN A 735 16.42 9.19 8.41
C GLN A 735 15.72 10.51 8.77
N GLY A 736 14.47 10.45 9.20
CA GLY A 736 13.64 11.62 9.50
C GLY A 736 12.82 12.08 8.30
N LEU A 737 12.23 13.26 8.43
CA LEU A 737 11.53 13.94 7.33
C LEU A 737 12.43 14.15 6.11
N GLY A 738 11.86 14.02 4.92
CA GLY A 738 12.47 14.38 3.65
C GLY A 738 12.15 15.83 3.25
N ALA A 739 12.83 16.32 2.21
CA ALA A 739 12.69 17.71 1.78
C ALA A 739 11.26 18.06 1.30
N TYR A 740 10.55 17.09 0.70
CA TYR A 740 9.15 17.26 0.30
C TYR A 740 8.25 17.50 1.51
N ASP A 741 8.44 16.79 2.61
CA ASP A 741 7.59 16.89 3.81
C ASP A 741 7.72 18.26 4.47
N GLU A 742 8.97 18.72 4.61
CA GLU A 742 9.26 20.06 5.12
C GLU A 742 8.66 21.13 4.20
N ALA A 743 8.81 20.98 2.87
CA ALA A 743 8.28 21.92 1.89
C ALA A 743 6.74 21.92 1.84
N ALA A 744 6.10 20.76 1.97
CA ALA A 744 4.65 20.62 2.05
C ALA A 744 4.09 21.33 3.28
N VAL A 745 4.75 21.22 4.44
CA VAL A 745 4.42 21.95 5.67
C VAL A 745 4.61 23.47 5.48
N ARG A 746 5.77 23.89 4.97
CA ARG A 746 6.08 25.30 4.65
C ARG A 746 5.03 25.93 3.72
N PHE A 747 4.51 25.15 2.77
CA PHE A 747 3.48 25.58 1.83
C PHE A 747 2.06 25.59 2.43
N GLY A 748 1.60 24.47 3.01
CA GLY A 748 0.22 24.33 3.51
C GLY A 748 -0.11 25.23 4.72
N TYR A 749 0.89 25.53 5.56
CA TYR A 749 0.74 26.38 6.73
C TYR A 749 1.27 27.81 6.52
N GLY A 750 2.28 28.01 5.66
CA GLY A 750 2.94 29.30 5.45
C GLY A 750 2.72 29.98 4.09
N GLN A 751 2.22 29.26 3.08
CA GLN A 751 2.32 29.65 1.65
C GLN A 751 3.74 30.06 1.25
N LEU A 752 4.73 29.35 1.80
CA LEU A 752 6.15 29.51 1.48
C LEU A 752 6.58 28.40 0.52
N VAL A 753 7.49 28.71 -0.39
CA VAL A 753 8.15 27.73 -1.26
C VAL A 753 9.66 27.91 -1.20
N GLU A 754 10.39 26.87 -1.58
CA GLU A 754 11.83 26.94 -1.74
C GLU A 754 12.21 27.47 -3.13
N ALA A 755 13.27 28.27 -3.17
CA ALA A 755 13.94 28.66 -4.39
C ALA A 755 15.45 28.40 -4.28
N PHE A 756 16.09 28.01 -5.38
CA PHE A 756 17.53 27.85 -5.41
C PHE A 756 18.24 29.19 -5.14
N GLU A 757 19.29 29.18 -4.33
CA GLU A 757 20.14 30.37 -4.11
C GLU A 757 20.90 30.75 -5.39
N THR A 758 21.32 29.74 -6.15
CA THR A 758 21.91 29.87 -7.48
C THR A 758 21.09 29.03 -8.45
N PRO A 759 20.36 29.64 -9.40
CA PRO A 759 19.59 28.88 -10.38
C PRO A 759 20.45 27.89 -11.17
N PRO A 760 19.94 26.68 -11.46
CA PRO A 760 20.62 25.73 -12.34
C PRO A 760 20.74 26.28 -13.76
N SER A 761 21.82 25.92 -14.45
CA SER A 761 22.05 26.24 -15.86
C SER A 761 21.28 25.28 -16.77
N GLU A 762 19.95 25.42 -16.81
CA GLU A 762 19.03 24.53 -17.52
C GLU A 762 18.42 25.18 -18.79
N PRO A 763 18.91 24.88 -20.01
CA PRO A 763 18.40 25.47 -21.25
C PRO A 763 16.95 25.10 -21.61
N LEU A 764 16.45 23.95 -21.17
CA LEU A 764 15.06 23.52 -21.44
C LEU A 764 14.02 24.28 -20.61
N ALA A 765 14.45 25.02 -19.58
CA ALA A 765 13.55 25.81 -18.73
C ALA A 765 12.80 26.91 -19.51
N GLU A 766 13.37 27.44 -20.61
CA GLU A 766 12.70 28.39 -21.49
C GLU A 766 11.59 27.74 -22.36
N VAL A 767 11.67 26.43 -22.59
CA VAL A 767 10.73 25.67 -23.43
C VAL A 767 9.58 25.08 -22.61
N PHE A 768 9.91 24.43 -21.48
CA PHE A 768 8.95 23.65 -20.70
C PHE A 768 8.64 24.20 -19.31
N GLY A 769 9.41 25.17 -18.82
CA GLY A 769 9.48 25.49 -17.39
C GLY A 769 10.57 24.66 -16.69
N LEU A 770 11.10 25.19 -15.59
CA LEU A 770 12.24 24.59 -14.88
C LEU A 770 11.89 23.26 -14.22
N ASP A 771 10.68 23.15 -13.71
CA ASP A 771 10.08 21.96 -13.12
C ASP A 771 10.03 20.80 -14.11
N VAL A 772 9.34 21.00 -15.24
CA VAL A 772 9.20 19.98 -16.29
C VAL A 772 10.57 19.64 -16.90
N ALA A 773 11.43 20.63 -17.14
CA ALA A 773 12.77 20.39 -17.67
C ALA A 773 13.60 19.47 -16.76
N LEU A 774 13.68 19.77 -15.46
CA LEU A 774 14.49 18.99 -14.51
C LEU A 774 13.88 17.63 -14.15
N GLN A 775 12.55 17.52 -14.12
CA GLN A 775 11.87 16.28 -13.71
C GLN A 775 11.65 15.29 -14.87
N GLN A 776 11.38 15.77 -16.09
CA GLN A 776 10.99 14.92 -17.23
C GLN A 776 12.04 14.80 -18.34
N TYR A 777 12.90 15.81 -18.52
CA TYR A 777 13.87 15.88 -19.64
C TYR A 777 15.33 15.85 -19.18
N ARG A 778 15.59 15.34 -17.97
CA ARG A 778 16.93 15.15 -17.41
C ARG A 778 17.00 13.82 -16.67
N HIS A 779 18.03 13.03 -16.98
CA HIS A 779 18.41 11.93 -16.12
C HIS A 779 18.97 12.47 -14.81
N TYR A 780 18.69 11.85 -13.66
CA TYR A 780 19.15 12.40 -12.37
C TYR A 780 20.68 12.54 -12.31
N THR A 781 21.42 11.65 -13.00
CA THR A 781 22.89 11.73 -13.11
C THR A 781 23.39 12.98 -13.82
N SER A 782 22.55 13.63 -14.63
CA SER A 782 22.84 14.90 -15.30
C SER A 782 22.73 16.10 -14.35
N LEU A 783 22.07 15.98 -13.19
CA LEU A 783 21.78 17.12 -12.29
C LEU A 783 23.05 17.86 -11.80
N PRO A 784 24.13 17.20 -11.30
CA PRO A 784 25.32 17.92 -10.83
C PRO A 784 25.95 18.85 -11.88
N ARG A 785 25.85 18.51 -13.18
CA ARG A 785 26.33 19.35 -14.29
C ARG A 785 25.60 20.69 -14.34
N LEU A 786 24.28 20.68 -14.09
CA LEU A 786 23.42 21.87 -14.15
C LEU A 786 23.72 22.85 -13.00
N PHE A 787 24.21 22.33 -11.87
CA PHE A 787 24.69 23.10 -10.72
C PHE A 787 26.22 23.35 -10.76
N GLY A 788 26.79 23.50 -11.96
CA GLY A 788 28.20 23.88 -12.15
C GLY A 788 29.22 22.78 -11.86
N GLY A 789 28.80 21.52 -11.76
CA GLY A 789 29.65 20.38 -11.39
C GLY A 789 29.77 20.17 -9.88
N ASP A 790 28.91 20.79 -9.07
CA ASP A 790 28.84 20.65 -7.62
C ASP A 790 27.49 20.05 -7.21
N ALA A 791 27.45 18.76 -6.88
CA ALA A 791 26.22 18.09 -6.47
C ALA A 791 25.65 18.66 -5.14
N GLN A 792 26.49 19.25 -4.29
CA GLN A 792 26.03 19.93 -3.08
C GLN A 792 25.35 21.28 -3.38
N GLY A 793 25.50 21.81 -4.60
CA GLY A 793 24.78 23.00 -5.06
C GLY A 793 23.26 22.80 -5.14
N ILE A 794 22.79 21.56 -5.36
CA ILE A 794 21.36 21.18 -5.44
C ILE A 794 20.60 21.54 -4.15
N ASN A 795 21.28 21.48 -3.01
CA ASN A 795 20.71 21.71 -1.68
C ASN A 795 20.86 23.15 -1.17
N ARG A 796 21.39 24.09 -1.99
CA ARG A 796 21.50 25.51 -1.62
C ARG A 796 20.20 26.24 -1.95
N ARG A 797 19.32 26.34 -0.95
CA ARG A 797 17.93 26.77 -1.08
C ARG A 797 17.59 27.88 -0.08
N ARG A 798 16.59 28.70 -0.42
CA ARG A 798 16.05 29.76 0.44
C ARG A 798 14.52 29.77 0.38
N LEU A 799 13.87 30.11 1.49
CA LEU A 799 12.42 30.28 1.55
C LEU A 799 11.99 31.63 0.97
N VAL A 800 10.92 31.63 0.19
CA VAL A 800 10.30 32.81 -0.42
C VAL A 800 8.76 32.73 -0.31
N PRO A 801 8.05 33.86 -0.14
CA PRO A 801 6.59 33.87 -0.19
C PRO A 801 6.09 33.48 -1.57
N TYR A 802 5.08 32.62 -1.66
CA TYR A 802 4.56 32.17 -2.95
C TYR A 802 3.87 33.28 -3.75
N SER A 803 3.33 34.30 -3.05
CA SER A 803 2.82 35.54 -3.64
C SER A 803 3.89 36.32 -4.43
N GLN A 804 5.18 36.15 -4.10
CA GLN A 804 6.30 36.70 -4.86
C GLN A 804 6.40 36.04 -6.25
N LEU A 805 6.38 34.71 -6.33
CA LEU A 805 6.49 33.99 -7.61
C LEU A 805 5.29 34.27 -8.52
N ILE A 806 4.08 34.35 -7.94
CA ILE A 806 2.87 34.75 -8.67
C ILE A 806 3.04 36.16 -9.25
N SER A 807 3.58 37.09 -8.47
CA SER A 807 3.84 38.48 -8.90
C SER A 807 4.90 38.56 -9.99
N GLU A 808 6.00 37.81 -9.88
CA GLU A 808 7.06 37.71 -10.89
C GLU A 808 6.53 37.12 -12.21
N LYS A 809 5.69 36.08 -12.15
CA LYS A 809 5.05 35.45 -13.31
C LYS A 809 4.06 36.39 -14.00
N LEU A 810 3.26 37.15 -13.24
CA LEU A 810 2.37 38.20 -13.77
C LEU A 810 3.14 39.36 -14.40
N ALA A 811 4.31 39.71 -13.88
CA ALA A 811 5.20 40.72 -14.46
C ALA A 811 5.96 40.21 -15.72
N GLY A 812 5.96 38.90 -15.97
CA GLY A 812 6.80 38.26 -17.00
C GLY A 812 8.30 38.37 -16.71
N GLN A 813 8.67 38.41 -15.43
CA GLN A 813 10.06 38.50 -14.96
C GLN A 813 10.31 37.44 -13.87
N PRO A 814 10.27 36.13 -14.19
CA PRO A 814 10.65 35.07 -13.26
C PRO A 814 12.17 35.14 -13.00
N THR A 815 12.54 35.77 -11.88
CA THR A 815 13.92 35.86 -11.38
C THR A 815 14.20 34.82 -10.29
N THR A 816 13.15 34.33 -9.65
CA THR A 816 13.18 33.29 -8.62
C THR A 816 13.02 31.91 -9.26
N ALA A 817 14.08 31.10 -9.21
CA ALA A 817 14.06 29.70 -9.63
C ALA A 817 13.47 28.83 -8.51
N GLU A 818 12.19 28.51 -8.60
CA GLU A 818 11.51 27.61 -7.66
C GLU A 818 12.16 26.22 -7.67
N VAL A 819 12.25 25.58 -6.50
CA VAL A 819 12.63 24.16 -6.40
C VAL A 819 11.44 23.31 -6.80
N PRO A 820 11.56 22.44 -7.83
CA PRO A 820 10.49 21.54 -8.21
C PRO A 820 10.44 20.34 -7.27
N TYR A 821 9.23 19.95 -6.90
CA TYR A 821 8.92 18.78 -6.08
C TYR A 821 8.05 17.83 -6.88
N ARG A 822 8.26 16.51 -6.74
CA ARG A 822 7.33 15.52 -7.31
C ARG A 822 6.29 15.14 -6.26
N PHE A 823 5.04 14.98 -6.70
CA PHE A 823 3.93 14.50 -5.89
C PHE A 823 3.18 13.39 -6.63
N CYS A 824 2.87 12.29 -5.94
CA CYS A 824 1.95 11.27 -6.42
C CYS A 824 1.20 10.58 -5.27
N SER A 825 -0.13 10.56 -5.31
CA SER A 825 -0.99 9.95 -4.28
C SER A 825 -1.48 8.55 -4.69
N ASP A 826 -2.09 7.87 -3.74
CA ASP A 826 -2.92 6.65 -3.80
C ASP A 826 -3.68 6.39 -5.10
N GLU A 827 -4.36 7.40 -5.65
CA GLU A 827 -5.13 7.24 -6.89
C GLU A 827 -4.24 6.88 -8.09
N TYR A 828 -2.94 7.18 -8.03
CA TYR A 828 -1.95 7.08 -9.09
C TYR A 828 -0.89 5.98 -8.87
N ASP A 829 -1.00 5.15 -7.84
CA ASP A 829 -0.05 4.04 -7.58
C ASP A 829 0.06 3.10 -8.81
N GLY A 830 1.27 2.95 -9.35
CA GLY A 830 1.55 2.17 -10.56
C GLY A 830 1.11 2.81 -11.88
N ALA A 831 0.50 3.98 -11.86
CA ALA A 831 -0.09 4.62 -13.04
C ALA A 831 0.94 5.32 -13.95
N VAL A 832 2.12 5.67 -13.42
CA VAL A 832 3.25 6.29 -14.13
C VAL A 832 4.59 5.71 -13.65
N SER A 833 5.63 5.76 -14.49
CA SER A 833 6.96 5.16 -14.21
C SER A 833 7.69 5.66 -12.96
N TRP A 834 7.27 6.78 -12.38
CA TRP A 834 7.87 7.43 -11.21
C TRP A 834 6.94 7.44 -10.00
N CYS A 835 5.91 6.59 -10.00
CA CYS A 835 4.95 6.48 -8.91
C CYS A 835 4.54 5.03 -8.69
N ASN A 836 5.18 4.36 -7.73
CA ASN A 836 4.78 3.03 -7.27
C ASN A 836 5.03 2.93 -5.77
N THR A 837 4.15 2.25 -5.04
CA THR A 837 4.44 1.83 -3.67
C THR A 837 5.55 0.78 -3.64
N TYR A 838 6.39 0.80 -2.60
CA TYR A 838 7.47 -0.16 -2.36
C TYR A 838 8.60 -0.18 -3.41
N ASP A 839 8.74 0.86 -4.24
CA ASP A 839 9.89 1.00 -5.15
C ASP A 839 11.07 1.78 -4.51
N GLU A 840 12.24 1.70 -5.16
CA GLU A 840 13.48 2.30 -4.66
C GLU A 840 14.37 2.62 -5.86
N GLY A 841 14.59 3.88 -6.23
CA GLY A 841 15.56 4.22 -7.28
C GLY A 841 15.28 5.52 -8.03
N ALA A 842 16.35 6.25 -8.36
CA ALA A 842 16.26 7.56 -9.02
C ALA A 842 15.93 7.51 -10.53
N ASP A 843 15.81 6.30 -11.10
CA ASP A 843 15.43 6.06 -12.50
C ASP A 843 14.76 4.66 -12.64
N PRO A 844 14.06 4.38 -13.76
CA PRO A 844 13.38 3.10 -13.98
C PRO A 844 14.28 1.86 -13.89
N TRP A 845 15.56 1.98 -14.27
CA TRP A 845 16.50 0.87 -14.17
C TRP A 845 16.96 0.69 -12.72
N GLU A 846 17.19 1.75 -11.95
CA GLU A 846 17.47 1.62 -10.51
C GLU A 846 16.30 0.93 -9.79
N ILE A 847 15.05 1.29 -10.09
CA ILE A 847 13.84 0.62 -9.54
C ILE A 847 13.86 -0.88 -9.81
N VAL A 848 14.01 -1.30 -11.07
CA VAL A 848 13.99 -2.72 -11.45
C VAL A 848 15.22 -3.48 -10.92
N ALA A 849 16.40 -2.86 -10.94
CA ALA A 849 17.62 -3.46 -10.42
C ALA A 849 17.56 -3.62 -8.89
N ASN A 850 17.04 -2.63 -8.16
CA ASN A 850 16.89 -2.69 -6.71
C ASN A 850 15.83 -3.71 -6.29
N ALA A 851 14.71 -3.82 -7.02
CA ALA A 851 13.71 -4.87 -6.83
C ALA A 851 14.30 -6.28 -7.06
N SER A 852 15.09 -6.47 -8.13
CA SER A 852 15.78 -7.75 -8.37
C SER A 852 16.83 -8.06 -7.30
N ASP A 853 17.63 -7.09 -6.90
CA ASP A 853 18.67 -7.28 -5.88
C ASP A 853 18.04 -7.57 -4.50
N ALA A 854 16.84 -7.02 -4.23
CA ALA A 854 16.07 -7.30 -3.02
C ALA A 854 15.49 -8.73 -3.03
N TYR A 855 14.81 -9.15 -4.10
CA TYR A 855 14.24 -10.50 -4.21
C TYR A 855 15.27 -11.60 -3.93
N GLU A 856 16.50 -11.48 -4.45
CA GLU A 856 17.55 -12.44 -4.15
C GLU A 856 18.01 -12.33 -2.69
N ALA A 857 18.39 -11.13 -2.24
CA ALA A 857 18.91 -10.91 -0.89
C ALA A 857 17.95 -11.36 0.24
N TYR A 858 16.64 -11.36 -0.02
CA TYR A 858 15.61 -11.67 0.97
C TYR A 858 14.97 -13.06 0.87
N TYR A 859 15.45 -13.94 -0.02
CA TYR A 859 14.93 -15.31 -0.18
C TYR A 859 14.72 -16.05 1.17
N PHE A 860 15.69 -16.01 2.07
CA PHE A 860 15.65 -16.67 3.38
C PHE A 860 14.66 -16.06 4.39
N PHE A 861 14.24 -14.82 4.17
CA PHE A 861 13.30 -14.10 5.04
C PHE A 861 11.85 -14.39 4.65
N ASN A 862 11.61 -14.42 3.34
CA ASN A 862 10.30 -14.55 2.73
C ASN A 862 9.86 -16.02 2.62
N SER A 863 10.79 -16.91 2.25
CA SER A 863 10.44 -18.29 1.88
C SER A 863 10.50 -19.29 3.06
N PHE A 864 10.96 -18.88 4.25
CA PHE A 864 11.10 -19.77 5.42
C PHE A 864 10.18 -19.32 6.56
N ALA A 865 9.47 -20.29 7.14
CA ALA A 865 8.48 -20.02 8.18
C ALA A 865 9.10 -19.56 9.50
N ARG A 866 10.30 -20.05 9.86
CA ARG A 866 11.03 -19.67 11.10
C ARG A 866 10.12 -19.72 12.35
N ASP A 867 9.48 -20.87 12.57
CA ASP A 867 8.46 -21.16 13.61
C ASP A 867 7.17 -20.29 13.58
N ARG A 868 6.97 -19.44 12.56
CA ARG A 868 5.69 -18.74 12.35
C ARG A 868 4.64 -19.73 11.81
N ARG A 869 3.51 -19.85 12.52
CA ARG A 869 2.41 -20.75 12.14
C ARG A 869 1.54 -20.23 11.00
N GLU A 870 1.33 -18.92 10.91
CA GLU A 870 0.41 -18.29 9.95
C GLU A 870 1.12 -17.83 8.66
N VAL A 871 2.03 -18.67 8.16
CA VAL A 871 2.72 -18.42 6.88
C VAL A 871 2.01 -19.20 5.79
N GLU A 872 1.35 -18.48 4.89
CA GLU A 872 0.50 -19.06 3.84
C GLU A 872 1.19 -18.97 2.46
N PRO A 873 1.40 -20.09 1.74
CA PRO A 873 2.10 -20.08 0.45
C PRO A 873 1.44 -19.19 -0.63
N TRP A 874 0.11 -19.02 -0.55
CA TRP A 874 -0.63 -18.17 -1.47
C TRP A 874 -0.29 -16.67 -1.29
N ASP A 875 -0.27 -16.18 -0.05
CA ASP A 875 0.07 -14.78 0.23
C ASP A 875 1.52 -14.47 -0.17
N HIS A 876 2.46 -15.41 0.01
CA HIS A 876 3.84 -15.27 -0.47
C HIS A 876 3.89 -15.07 -1.99
N GLY A 877 3.19 -15.89 -2.79
CA GLY A 877 3.15 -15.74 -4.25
C GLY A 877 2.56 -14.39 -4.71
N VAL A 878 1.57 -13.88 -3.96
CA VAL A 878 0.96 -12.56 -4.18
C VAL A 878 1.92 -11.43 -3.81
N ASP A 879 2.65 -11.55 -2.70
CA ASP A 879 3.58 -10.53 -2.23
C ASP A 879 4.88 -10.51 -3.05
N MET A 880 5.38 -11.66 -3.55
CA MET A 880 6.49 -11.69 -4.52
C MET A 880 6.14 -10.94 -5.80
N TYR A 881 4.89 -11.07 -6.27
CA TYR A 881 4.40 -10.31 -7.40
C TYR A 881 4.40 -8.82 -7.11
N TRP A 882 3.72 -8.36 -6.04
CA TRP A 882 3.54 -6.92 -5.80
C TRP A 882 4.82 -6.20 -5.39
N ARG A 883 5.70 -6.81 -4.59
CA ARG A 883 6.92 -6.18 -4.07
C ARG A 883 8.11 -6.19 -5.04
N TYR A 884 8.09 -7.06 -6.05
CA TYR A 884 9.27 -7.26 -6.93
C TYR A 884 8.91 -7.35 -8.41
N PHE A 885 8.01 -8.27 -8.79
CA PHE A 885 7.75 -8.55 -10.21
C PHE A 885 6.90 -7.45 -10.87
N PHE A 886 6.03 -6.79 -10.11
CA PHE A 886 5.24 -5.65 -10.55
C PHE A 886 6.14 -4.53 -11.08
N HIS A 887 7.23 -4.18 -10.38
CA HIS A 887 8.17 -3.15 -10.86
C HIS A 887 8.83 -3.52 -12.19
N ALA A 888 9.18 -4.79 -12.40
CA ALA A 888 9.73 -5.24 -13.68
C ALA A 888 8.70 -5.11 -14.82
N GLN A 889 7.45 -5.47 -14.56
CA GLN A 889 6.36 -5.38 -15.53
C GLN A 889 5.93 -3.93 -15.80
N SER A 890 5.68 -3.15 -14.76
CA SER A 890 5.19 -1.77 -14.85
C SER A 890 6.20 -0.88 -15.58
N GLN A 891 7.49 -0.94 -15.25
CA GLN A 891 8.51 -0.13 -15.91
C GLN A 891 8.68 -0.48 -17.40
N TYR A 892 8.46 -1.74 -17.80
CA TYR A 892 8.35 -2.11 -19.21
C TYR A 892 7.10 -1.49 -19.87
N GLN A 893 5.93 -1.65 -19.25
CA GLN A 893 4.66 -1.16 -19.80
C GLN A 893 4.65 0.37 -19.95
N GLN A 894 5.18 1.08 -18.95
CA GLN A 894 5.34 2.53 -18.94
C GLN A 894 6.29 2.99 -20.06
N TRP A 895 7.47 2.35 -20.20
CA TRP A 895 8.39 2.66 -21.30
C TRP A 895 7.75 2.45 -22.69
N VAL A 896 6.96 1.40 -22.88
CA VAL A 896 6.19 1.20 -24.12
C VAL A 896 5.12 2.29 -24.28
N PHE A 897 4.44 2.70 -23.22
CA PHE A 897 3.42 3.76 -23.26
C PHE A 897 4.00 5.15 -23.59
N ASP A 898 5.17 5.48 -23.03
CA ASP A 898 5.87 6.76 -23.25
C ASP A 898 6.33 6.90 -24.71
N ASN A 899 6.75 5.79 -25.33
CA ASN A 899 7.17 5.73 -26.74
C ASN A 899 6.12 6.22 -27.75
N PHE A 900 4.84 6.34 -27.38
CA PHE A 900 3.81 6.88 -28.28
C PHE A 900 3.86 8.41 -28.42
N ASP A 901 4.21 9.12 -27.35
CA ASP A 901 4.07 10.59 -27.28
C ASP A 901 5.42 11.30 -27.05
N ALA A 902 6.28 10.76 -26.18
CA ALA A 902 7.54 11.40 -25.79
C ALA A 902 8.55 11.48 -26.94
N GLU A 903 8.56 10.50 -27.84
CA GLU A 903 9.48 10.44 -28.97
C GLU A 903 9.26 11.59 -29.96
N SER A 904 8.01 12.00 -30.23
CA SER A 904 7.76 13.11 -31.16
C SER A 904 8.35 14.43 -30.66
N THR A 905 8.19 14.70 -29.36
CA THR A 905 8.80 15.87 -28.72
C THR A 905 10.32 15.75 -28.70
N TRP A 906 10.86 14.55 -28.47
CA TRP A 906 12.30 14.30 -28.47
C TRP A 906 12.95 14.56 -29.83
N GLU A 907 12.32 14.15 -30.94
CA GLU A 907 12.82 14.43 -32.29
C GLU A 907 12.84 15.94 -32.62
N GLU A 908 11.87 16.72 -32.09
CA GLU A 908 11.89 18.19 -32.21
C GLU A 908 13.02 18.83 -31.39
N LEU A 909 13.24 18.37 -30.15
CA LEU A 909 14.32 18.88 -29.29
C LEU A 909 15.71 18.54 -29.84
N ARG A 910 15.93 17.29 -30.28
CA ARG A 910 17.26 16.84 -30.70
C ARG A 910 17.71 17.47 -32.03
N ALA A 911 16.79 18.04 -32.80
CA ALA A 911 17.11 18.85 -33.98
C ALA A 911 17.98 20.08 -33.65
N ASP A 912 17.97 20.56 -32.40
CA ASP A 912 18.94 21.52 -31.86
C ASP A 912 19.50 21.05 -30.50
N ALA A 913 19.95 19.79 -30.45
CA ALA A 913 20.47 19.14 -29.24
C ALA A 913 21.59 19.95 -28.54
N ALA A 914 22.39 20.70 -29.29
CA ALA A 914 23.49 21.51 -28.77
C ALA A 914 22.99 22.71 -27.94
N THR A 915 21.93 23.39 -28.38
CA THR A 915 21.30 24.48 -27.60
C THR A 915 20.68 23.95 -26.31
N TYR A 916 20.03 22.77 -26.38
CA TYR A 916 19.34 22.19 -25.22
C TYR A 916 20.22 21.33 -24.30
N GLY A 917 21.50 21.15 -24.63
CA GLY A 917 22.47 20.40 -23.82
C GLY A 917 22.18 18.90 -23.70
N ILE A 918 21.44 18.33 -24.66
CA ILE A 918 21.04 16.91 -24.76
C ILE A 918 21.89 16.14 -25.79
N GLN A 919 21.67 14.83 -25.90
CA GLN A 919 22.31 13.97 -26.88
C GLN A 919 21.57 13.99 -28.23
N ASP A 920 22.29 14.20 -29.34
CA ASP A 920 21.77 14.01 -30.71
C ASP A 920 21.70 12.51 -31.05
N VAL A 921 20.76 11.80 -30.43
CA VAL A 921 20.40 10.40 -30.72
C VAL A 921 18.89 10.19 -30.60
N GLU A 922 18.34 9.16 -31.25
CA GLU A 922 16.92 8.75 -31.12
C GLU A 922 16.50 8.58 -29.64
N TYR A 923 15.23 8.83 -29.30
CA TYR A 923 14.72 8.85 -27.91
C TYR A 923 15.20 7.67 -27.05
N ASN A 924 15.01 6.43 -27.51
CA ASN A 924 15.41 5.22 -26.78
C ASN A 924 16.93 4.99 -26.68
N SER A 925 17.75 5.78 -27.38
CA SER A 925 19.21 5.79 -27.26
C SER A 925 19.75 6.88 -26.32
N ALA A 926 18.91 7.84 -25.92
CA ALA A 926 19.30 9.04 -25.18
C ALA A 926 19.19 8.85 -23.66
N ILE A 927 20.22 9.27 -22.91
CA ILE A 927 20.22 9.16 -21.44
C ILE A 927 19.16 10.03 -20.78
N ASP A 928 18.94 11.25 -21.28
CA ASP A 928 17.87 12.16 -20.83
C ASP A 928 16.51 11.84 -21.52
N GLY A 929 16.40 10.67 -22.15
CA GLY A 929 15.21 10.15 -22.83
C GLY A 929 14.94 8.68 -22.47
N GLY A 930 14.40 7.90 -23.41
CA GLY A 930 13.90 6.54 -23.17
C GLY A 930 14.97 5.46 -22.89
N LEU A 931 16.26 5.78 -22.82
CA LEU A 931 17.31 4.78 -22.59
C LEU A 931 17.20 4.12 -21.21
N SER A 932 16.76 4.85 -20.18
CA SER A 932 16.58 4.29 -18.84
C SER A 932 15.46 3.24 -18.82
N GLY A 933 14.28 3.55 -19.35
CA GLY A 933 13.18 2.59 -19.53
C GLY A 933 13.51 1.40 -20.44
N ALA A 934 14.24 1.63 -21.54
CA ALA A 934 14.74 0.55 -22.40
C ALA A 934 15.75 -0.36 -21.68
N THR A 935 16.57 0.19 -20.78
CA THR A 935 17.54 -0.58 -19.99
C THR A 935 16.86 -1.31 -18.83
N ALA A 936 15.87 -0.67 -18.19
CA ALA A 936 15.02 -1.22 -17.15
C ALA A 936 14.23 -2.44 -17.63
N SER A 937 13.57 -2.34 -18.79
CA SER A 937 12.81 -3.46 -19.37
C SER A 937 13.66 -4.67 -19.71
N ARG A 938 14.91 -4.48 -20.14
CA ARG A 938 15.86 -5.58 -20.37
C ARG A 938 16.35 -6.21 -19.06
N GLU A 939 16.64 -5.41 -18.04
CA GLU A 939 16.94 -5.94 -16.70
C GLU A 939 15.71 -6.67 -16.12
N GLY A 940 14.49 -6.16 -16.31
CA GLY A 940 13.24 -6.73 -15.84
C GLY A 940 12.91 -8.07 -16.49
N LEU A 941 13.07 -8.17 -17.82
CA LEU A 941 12.95 -9.45 -18.52
C LEU A 941 13.99 -10.46 -18.00
N ASN A 942 15.24 -10.04 -17.84
CA ASN A 942 16.28 -10.91 -17.29
C ASN A 942 16.01 -11.28 -15.82
N PHE A 943 15.46 -10.39 -15.01
CA PHE A 943 15.07 -10.65 -13.62
C PHE A 943 13.97 -11.72 -13.55
N LEU A 944 12.85 -11.52 -14.25
CA LEU A 944 11.77 -12.53 -14.30
C LEU A 944 12.26 -13.85 -14.91
N ALA A 945 13.18 -13.79 -15.89
CA ALA A 945 13.85 -14.99 -16.40
C ALA A 945 14.71 -15.69 -15.34
N ARG A 946 15.47 -14.98 -14.49
CA ARG A 946 16.23 -15.58 -13.38
C ARG A 946 15.32 -16.37 -12.44
N VAL A 947 14.14 -15.83 -12.10
CA VAL A 947 13.14 -16.52 -11.28
C VAL A 947 12.72 -17.84 -11.92
N VAL A 948 12.27 -17.80 -13.18
CA VAL A 948 11.83 -18.99 -13.93
C VAL A 948 12.96 -20.01 -14.15
N GLN A 949 14.21 -19.55 -14.26
CA GLN A 949 15.41 -20.39 -14.42
C GLN A 949 15.91 -21.02 -13.12
N THR A 950 15.39 -20.64 -11.95
CA THR A 950 16.01 -20.99 -10.67
C THR A 950 15.94 -22.50 -10.39
N PRO A 951 17.09 -23.20 -10.33
CA PRO A 951 17.17 -24.64 -10.08
C PRO A 951 16.93 -24.96 -8.60
N GLU A 952 16.75 -26.24 -8.28
CA GLU A 952 16.67 -26.73 -6.90
C GLU A 952 18.08 -26.85 -6.27
N PRO A 953 18.30 -26.60 -4.95
CA PRO A 953 19.56 -26.96 -4.30
C PRO A 953 19.82 -28.47 -4.36
N GLY A 954 21.08 -28.88 -4.32
CA GLY A 954 21.49 -30.28 -4.30
C GLY A 954 22.45 -30.69 -5.42
N ALA A 955 22.57 -32.00 -5.61
CA ALA A 955 23.48 -32.62 -6.59
C ALA A 955 22.81 -32.78 -7.97
N TYR A 956 23.61 -32.66 -9.02
CA TYR A 956 23.19 -32.77 -10.42
C TYR A 956 24.14 -33.68 -11.20
N TYR A 957 23.60 -34.37 -12.21
CA TYR A 957 24.36 -35.20 -13.15
C TYR A 957 24.17 -34.69 -14.59
N LEU A 958 25.21 -34.78 -15.42
CA LEU A 958 25.13 -34.35 -16.82
C LEU A 958 24.62 -35.49 -17.72
N ASP A 959 23.48 -35.29 -18.38
CA ASP A 959 23.06 -36.13 -19.50
C ASP A 959 23.84 -35.71 -20.77
N PRO A 960 24.66 -36.61 -21.37
CA PRO A 960 25.49 -36.28 -22.52
C PRO A 960 24.73 -36.30 -23.86
N ASP A 961 23.57 -36.97 -23.93
CA ASP A 961 22.73 -37.02 -25.14
C ASP A 961 21.85 -35.76 -25.22
N GLU A 962 21.35 -35.28 -24.09
CA GLU A 962 20.54 -34.05 -24.00
C GLU A 962 21.37 -32.77 -23.79
N ASN A 963 22.58 -32.89 -23.23
CA ASN A 963 23.45 -31.78 -22.83
C ASN A 963 22.80 -30.88 -21.75
N VAL A 964 22.22 -31.56 -20.75
CA VAL A 964 21.47 -30.97 -19.62
C VAL A 964 21.97 -31.56 -18.30
N PHE A 965 22.18 -30.73 -17.28
CA PHE A 965 22.34 -31.15 -15.89
C PHE A 965 20.97 -31.38 -15.27
N TYR A 966 20.64 -32.62 -14.92
CA TYR A 966 19.41 -33.00 -14.24
C TYR A 966 19.63 -33.11 -12.73
N SER A 967 18.62 -32.73 -11.94
CA SER A 967 18.65 -32.87 -10.47
C SER A 967 18.69 -34.34 -10.08
N TYR A 968 19.57 -34.71 -9.14
CA TYR A 968 19.68 -36.07 -8.64
C TYR A 968 18.73 -36.32 -7.47
N SER A 969 17.94 -37.39 -7.59
CA SER A 969 17.17 -37.97 -6.49
C SER A 969 17.63 -39.41 -6.22
N TYR A 970 17.50 -39.87 -4.97
CA TYR A 970 17.74 -41.26 -4.59
C TYR A 970 16.78 -42.26 -5.25
N ASP A 971 15.65 -41.78 -5.78
CA ASP A 971 14.70 -42.58 -6.57
C ASP A 971 15.04 -42.63 -8.08
N SER A 972 16.15 -42.00 -8.51
CA SER A 972 16.59 -42.05 -9.92
C SER A 972 17.30 -43.37 -10.25
N ASP A 973 17.14 -43.85 -11.49
CA ASP A 973 17.81 -45.06 -12.00
C ASP A 973 19.33 -44.87 -12.24
N VAL A 974 19.89 -43.71 -11.88
CA VAL A 974 21.29 -43.33 -12.11
C VAL A 974 22.08 -43.47 -10.80
N GLU A 975 22.95 -44.47 -10.68
CA GLU A 975 23.85 -44.61 -9.52
C GLU A 975 24.98 -43.56 -9.60
N LEU A 976 24.74 -42.36 -9.04
CA LEU A 976 25.68 -41.23 -9.10
C LEU A 976 26.94 -41.42 -8.24
N CYS A 977 26.79 -42.09 -7.09
CA CYS A 977 27.80 -42.09 -6.02
C CYS A 977 28.09 -43.50 -5.48
N PRO A 978 29.36 -43.94 -5.44
CA PRO A 978 29.75 -45.21 -4.83
C PRO A 978 29.42 -45.26 -3.32
N PRO A 979 29.17 -46.45 -2.74
CA PRO A 979 28.92 -46.60 -1.31
C PRO A 979 30.09 -46.08 -0.44
N GLY A 980 29.90 -44.90 0.17
CA GLY A 980 30.85 -44.27 1.08
C GLY A 980 31.43 -42.93 0.60
N GLU A 981 31.09 -42.47 -0.61
CA GLU A 981 31.38 -41.10 -1.08
C GLU A 981 30.17 -40.18 -0.84
N SER A 982 30.38 -38.87 -0.68
CA SER A 982 29.30 -37.92 -0.39
C SER A 982 28.78 -37.24 -1.67
N LEU A 983 27.45 -37.05 -1.78
CA LEU A 983 26.78 -36.52 -2.99
C LEU A 983 27.49 -35.31 -3.65
N PRO A 984 27.94 -34.28 -2.90
CA PRO A 984 28.63 -33.14 -3.51
C PRO A 984 29.95 -33.49 -4.19
N GLU A 985 30.67 -34.51 -3.71
CA GLU A 985 31.99 -34.92 -4.22
C GLU A 985 31.90 -35.73 -5.54
N CYS A 986 30.85 -36.55 -5.69
CA CYS A 986 30.61 -37.40 -6.85
C CYS A 986 29.65 -36.79 -7.90
N SER A 987 28.94 -35.71 -7.56
CA SER A 987 28.13 -34.95 -8.52
C SER A 987 28.95 -34.31 -9.64
N ASP A 988 28.33 -34.09 -10.80
CA ASP A 988 28.94 -33.28 -11.87
C ASP A 988 28.80 -31.78 -11.59
N LEU A 989 27.72 -31.40 -10.89
CA LEU A 989 27.44 -30.05 -10.41
C LEU A 989 26.71 -30.16 -9.05
N ASN A 990 27.06 -29.32 -8.08
CA ASN A 990 26.35 -29.22 -6.80
C ASN A 990 25.96 -27.76 -6.55
N LEU A 991 24.70 -27.52 -6.17
CA LEU A 991 24.14 -26.19 -5.95
C LEU A 991 23.78 -25.98 -4.47
N ASP A 992 24.36 -24.94 -3.88
CA ASP A 992 23.96 -24.47 -2.54
C ASP A 992 22.60 -23.76 -2.59
N LEU A 993 21.81 -23.85 -1.53
CA LEU A 993 20.64 -22.98 -1.33
C LEU A 993 21.00 -21.49 -1.36
N GLY A 994 20.05 -20.72 -1.89
CA GLY A 994 20.22 -19.32 -2.28
C GLY A 994 20.77 -19.15 -3.70
N ILE A 995 21.55 -20.11 -4.22
CA ILE A 995 21.82 -20.24 -5.66
C ILE A 995 20.72 -21.10 -6.30
N GLY A 996 20.47 -22.27 -5.72
CA GLY A 996 19.21 -23.00 -5.90
C GLY A 996 18.15 -22.51 -4.90
N LYS A 997 16.87 -22.68 -5.23
CA LYS A 997 15.73 -22.47 -4.33
C LYS A 997 14.86 -23.72 -4.37
N TYR A 998 14.36 -24.18 -3.22
CA TYR A 998 13.52 -25.37 -3.15
C TYR A 998 12.37 -25.28 -4.16
N ALA A 999 12.08 -26.36 -4.90
CA ALA A 999 11.05 -26.30 -5.93
C ALA A 999 9.65 -26.25 -5.30
N PHE A 1000 9.45 -27.06 -4.25
CA PHE A 1000 8.18 -27.29 -3.57
C PHE A 1000 8.22 -26.88 -2.09
N SER A 1001 7.04 -26.79 -1.48
CA SER A 1001 6.87 -26.41 -0.08
C SER A 1001 6.99 -27.63 0.83
N PHE A 1002 7.90 -27.56 1.80
CA PHE A 1002 8.13 -28.66 2.75
C PHE A 1002 7.41 -28.42 4.07
N TYR A 1003 6.93 -29.51 4.67
CA TYR A 1003 6.23 -29.55 5.94
C TYR A 1003 6.92 -30.55 6.86
N ASP A 1004 7.05 -30.25 8.15
CA ASP A 1004 7.70 -31.13 9.13
C ASP A 1004 6.85 -32.37 9.43
N GLY A 1005 7.05 -33.42 8.63
CA GLY A 1005 6.43 -34.74 8.80
C GLY A 1005 6.71 -35.42 10.15
N GLU A 1006 7.80 -35.08 10.84
CA GLU A 1006 8.16 -35.69 12.12
C GLU A 1006 7.33 -35.13 13.29
N SER A 1007 6.75 -33.93 13.15
CA SER A 1007 5.72 -33.38 14.06
C SER A 1007 4.44 -34.24 14.16
N GLY A 1008 4.27 -35.26 13.30
CA GLY A 1008 3.23 -36.29 13.45
C GLY A 1008 1.88 -35.88 12.87
N TYR A 1009 0.78 -36.12 13.60
CA TYR A 1009 -0.58 -36.09 13.04
C TYR A 1009 -0.98 -34.75 12.39
N TYR A 1010 -0.43 -33.64 12.88
CA TYR A 1010 -0.69 -32.29 12.38
C TYR A 1010 0.52 -31.68 11.63
N PHE A 1011 1.35 -32.51 10.99
CA PHE A 1011 2.53 -32.07 10.23
C PHE A 1011 2.22 -30.98 9.19
N TYR A 1012 1.02 -31.01 8.62
CA TYR A 1012 0.56 -30.08 7.60
C TYR A 1012 0.26 -28.65 8.12
N ASP A 1013 0.19 -28.46 9.44
CA ASP A 1013 0.18 -27.14 10.10
C ASP A 1013 1.62 -26.64 10.38
N ARG A 1014 2.65 -27.43 10.03
CA ARG A 1014 4.08 -27.17 10.27
C ARG A 1014 4.83 -26.95 8.96
N LEU A 1015 4.45 -25.89 8.23
CA LEU A 1015 5.19 -25.43 7.07
C LEU A 1015 6.63 -25.07 7.49
N HIS A 1016 7.61 -25.63 6.80
CA HIS A 1016 9.03 -25.34 7.00
C HIS A 1016 9.47 -24.19 6.09
N ASN A 1017 9.26 -24.38 4.79
CA ASN A 1017 9.54 -23.39 3.74
C ASN A 1017 8.50 -23.49 2.62
N ILE A 1018 8.35 -22.38 1.90
CA ILE A 1018 7.59 -22.25 0.67
C ILE A 1018 8.52 -22.56 -0.51
N GLY A 1019 7.99 -23.27 -1.51
CA GLY A 1019 8.71 -23.57 -2.75
C GLY A 1019 8.71 -22.42 -3.77
N SER A 1020 9.77 -22.32 -4.56
CA SER A 1020 9.89 -21.42 -5.72
C SER A 1020 8.84 -21.66 -6.82
N PHE A 1021 8.02 -22.71 -6.72
CA PHE A 1021 6.81 -22.91 -7.52
C PHE A 1021 5.95 -21.63 -7.63
N TYR A 1022 5.65 -20.96 -6.51
CA TYR A 1022 4.84 -19.74 -6.51
C TYR A 1022 5.56 -18.56 -7.16
N ASP A 1023 6.87 -18.42 -6.92
CA ASP A 1023 7.71 -17.39 -7.54
C ASP A 1023 7.73 -17.55 -9.07
N LYS A 1024 7.93 -18.79 -9.55
CA LYS A 1024 7.93 -19.15 -10.98
C LYS A 1024 6.56 -18.90 -11.62
N LEU A 1025 5.48 -19.27 -10.93
CA LEU A 1025 4.11 -19.03 -11.35
C LEU A 1025 3.83 -17.51 -11.48
N SER A 1026 4.11 -16.73 -10.44
CA SER A 1026 3.93 -15.26 -10.44
C SER A 1026 4.84 -14.55 -11.45
N ALA A 1027 6.03 -15.07 -11.73
CA ALA A 1027 6.91 -14.52 -12.78
C ALA A 1027 6.38 -14.82 -14.19
N ILE A 1028 5.84 -16.02 -14.44
CA ILE A 1028 5.17 -16.38 -15.70
C ILE A 1028 3.89 -15.55 -15.89
N GLU A 1029 3.11 -15.34 -14.82
CA GLU A 1029 1.98 -14.41 -14.81
C GLU A 1029 2.40 -12.99 -15.25
N ALA A 1030 3.44 -12.41 -14.64
CA ALA A 1030 3.95 -11.09 -14.98
C ALA A 1030 4.51 -10.98 -16.41
N LEU A 1031 5.08 -12.06 -16.95
CA LEU A 1031 5.60 -12.12 -18.32
C LEU A 1031 4.49 -12.25 -19.38
N ALA A 1032 3.41 -12.98 -19.06
CA ALA A 1032 2.30 -13.26 -19.97
C ALA A 1032 1.16 -12.23 -19.89
N SER A 1033 0.96 -11.59 -18.74
CA SER A 1033 -0.12 -10.64 -18.50
C SER A 1033 0.07 -9.33 -19.28
N PRO A 1034 -0.92 -8.93 -20.11
CA PRO A 1034 -0.94 -7.65 -20.80
C PRO A 1034 -1.76 -6.59 -20.04
N GLU A 1035 -2.21 -6.85 -18.81
CA GLU A 1035 -2.98 -5.89 -17.99
C GLU A 1035 -2.09 -4.72 -17.55
N THR A 1036 -2.60 -3.49 -17.67
CA THR A 1036 -1.90 -2.24 -17.32
C THR A 1036 -2.74 -1.41 -16.35
N ASN A 1037 -2.10 -0.58 -15.52
CA ASN A 1037 -2.77 0.30 -14.54
C ASN A 1037 -2.80 1.79 -14.93
N PHE A 1038 -2.92 2.13 -16.22
CA PHE A 1038 -2.89 3.54 -16.65
C PHE A 1038 -4.16 4.32 -16.26
N LEU A 1039 -3.99 5.55 -15.79
CA LEU A 1039 -5.08 6.45 -15.41
C LEU A 1039 -5.62 7.32 -16.56
N GLY A 1040 -6.80 7.91 -16.32
CA GLY A 1040 -7.46 8.81 -17.27
C GLY A 1040 -8.17 8.09 -18.41
N VAL A 1041 -8.39 6.78 -18.27
CA VAL A 1041 -8.99 5.89 -19.25
C VAL A 1041 -10.36 5.43 -18.75
N ASP A 1042 -11.41 5.56 -19.57
CA ASP A 1042 -12.78 5.25 -19.14
C ASP A 1042 -13.06 3.73 -19.22
N THR A 1043 -12.73 3.03 -18.14
CA THR A 1043 -12.90 1.58 -18.01
C THR A 1043 -14.37 1.13 -17.96
N ASN A 1044 -15.34 2.05 -17.83
CA ASN A 1044 -16.77 1.70 -17.76
C ASN A 1044 -17.52 2.00 -19.06
N ALA A 1045 -17.15 3.05 -19.81
CA ALA A 1045 -17.77 3.39 -21.10
C ALA A 1045 -16.99 2.86 -22.32
N ASP A 1046 -15.67 2.65 -22.21
CA ASP A 1046 -14.85 2.01 -23.25
C ASP A 1046 -13.84 1.01 -22.64
N LEU A 1047 -14.44 -0.03 -22.02
CA LEU A 1047 -13.99 -1.21 -21.25
C LEU A 1047 -12.67 -1.93 -21.58
N THR A 1048 -11.82 -1.38 -22.44
CA THR A 1048 -11.20 -2.23 -23.44
C THR A 1048 -9.83 -1.79 -23.99
N GLN A 1049 -9.01 -0.96 -23.34
CA GLN A 1049 -7.76 -0.45 -23.98
C GLN A 1049 -6.49 -0.66 -23.14
N TYR A 1050 -5.33 -0.59 -23.81
CA TYR A 1050 -3.96 -0.72 -23.33
C TYR A 1050 -3.45 -2.14 -23.02
N ALA A 1051 -3.57 -3.08 -23.96
CA ALA A 1051 -2.93 -4.40 -23.85
C ALA A 1051 -1.41 -4.30 -24.13
N ILE A 1052 -0.56 -4.37 -23.09
CA ILE A 1052 0.90 -4.29 -23.22
C ILE A 1052 1.58 -5.42 -22.44
N GLY A 1053 2.09 -6.43 -23.15
CA GLY A 1053 2.87 -7.55 -22.59
C GLY A 1053 4.26 -7.67 -23.24
N PHE A 1054 5.22 -8.27 -22.52
CA PHE A 1054 6.65 -8.32 -22.92
C PHE A 1054 6.90 -8.85 -24.34
N HIS A 1055 6.03 -9.73 -24.84
CA HIS A 1055 6.11 -10.31 -26.17
C HIS A 1055 6.14 -9.27 -27.30
N TRP A 1056 5.64 -8.05 -27.09
CA TRP A 1056 5.62 -7.01 -28.15
C TRP A 1056 7.02 -6.62 -28.64
N TYR A 1057 7.96 -6.45 -27.69
CA TYR A 1057 9.34 -6.05 -27.97
C TYR A 1057 10.34 -7.20 -27.84
N TYR A 1058 9.96 -8.27 -27.13
CA TYR A 1058 10.82 -9.42 -26.84
C TYR A 1058 10.17 -10.75 -27.28
N PRO A 1059 9.61 -10.86 -28.51
CA PRO A 1059 8.82 -12.02 -28.90
C PRO A 1059 9.64 -13.31 -28.87
N ASP A 1060 10.92 -13.26 -29.25
CA ASP A 1060 11.78 -14.44 -29.30
C ASP A 1060 12.37 -14.80 -27.94
N GLN A 1061 12.62 -13.84 -27.05
CA GLN A 1061 13.00 -14.12 -25.65
C GLN A 1061 11.81 -14.70 -24.87
N ILE A 1062 10.60 -14.16 -25.05
CA ILE A 1062 9.37 -14.68 -24.42
C ILE A 1062 8.98 -16.04 -24.99
N THR A 1063 9.09 -16.25 -26.31
CA THR A 1063 8.91 -17.59 -26.91
C THR A 1063 9.92 -18.59 -26.35
N ARG A 1064 11.19 -18.19 -26.18
CA ARG A 1064 12.22 -19.05 -25.57
C ARG A 1064 11.93 -19.35 -24.11
N LEU A 1065 11.53 -18.35 -23.32
CA LEU A 1065 11.29 -18.47 -21.89
C LEU A 1065 9.97 -19.17 -21.59
N VAL A 1066 8.82 -18.52 -21.83
CA VAL A 1066 7.50 -19.09 -21.51
C VAL A 1066 7.22 -20.30 -22.39
N GLY A 1067 7.50 -20.21 -23.69
CA GLY A 1067 7.32 -21.33 -24.62
C GLY A 1067 8.31 -22.47 -24.39
N GLY A 1068 9.53 -22.19 -23.94
CA GLY A 1068 10.49 -23.22 -23.52
C GLY A 1068 10.06 -23.91 -22.23
N SER A 1069 9.63 -23.16 -21.21
CA SER A 1069 9.07 -23.71 -19.98
C SER A 1069 7.86 -24.61 -20.25
N ALA A 1070 7.02 -24.27 -21.22
CA ALA A 1070 5.85 -25.06 -21.63
C ALA A 1070 6.18 -26.42 -22.31
N VAL A 1071 7.45 -26.71 -22.62
CA VAL A 1071 7.89 -27.95 -23.29
C VAL A 1071 9.16 -28.56 -22.70
N GLU A 1072 9.56 -28.16 -21.48
CA GLU A 1072 10.86 -28.49 -20.85
C GLU A 1072 12.06 -28.20 -21.77
N GLY A 1073 11.97 -27.15 -22.58
CA GLY A 1073 12.96 -26.76 -23.57
C GLY A 1073 14.19 -26.09 -22.94
N TYR A 1074 14.85 -26.71 -21.98
CA TYR A 1074 15.86 -26.08 -21.12
C TYR A 1074 16.99 -25.40 -21.91
N SER A 1075 17.43 -25.98 -23.03
CA SER A 1075 18.42 -25.39 -23.94
C SER A 1075 18.00 -24.03 -24.55
N ALA A 1076 16.72 -23.66 -24.49
CA ALA A 1076 16.21 -22.35 -24.91
C ALA A 1076 16.31 -21.25 -23.83
N PHE A 1077 16.07 -21.59 -22.56
CA PHE A 1077 15.86 -20.60 -21.49
C PHE A 1077 16.61 -20.85 -20.17
N ALA A 1078 16.86 -22.09 -19.79
CA ALA A 1078 17.33 -22.42 -18.45
C ALA A 1078 18.72 -21.84 -18.16
N GLY A 1079 19.06 -21.73 -16.88
CA GLY A 1079 20.39 -21.33 -16.42
C GLY A 1079 21.47 -22.32 -16.88
N LEU A 1080 22.73 -21.91 -16.75
CA LEU A 1080 23.85 -22.55 -17.43
C LEU A 1080 24.98 -22.92 -16.48
N ALA A 1081 25.52 -24.13 -16.62
CA ALA A 1081 26.76 -24.54 -15.98
C ALA A 1081 27.84 -24.89 -17.03
N ASP A 1082 29.10 -24.63 -16.67
CA ASP A 1082 30.29 -24.92 -17.47
C ASP A 1082 30.92 -26.24 -16.98
N ASP A 1083 31.19 -27.14 -17.92
CA ASP A 1083 31.78 -28.48 -17.72
C ASP A 1083 33.10 -28.45 -16.92
N GLN A 1084 33.89 -27.38 -17.09
CA GLN A 1084 35.20 -27.22 -16.43
C GLN A 1084 35.13 -26.44 -15.12
N ALA A 1085 34.21 -25.47 -15.02
CA ALA A 1085 34.11 -24.60 -13.85
C ALA A 1085 33.14 -25.13 -12.78
N ARG A 1086 32.19 -26.01 -13.15
CA ARG A 1086 31.13 -26.55 -12.27
C ARG A 1086 30.38 -25.48 -11.47
N GLN A 1087 30.07 -24.36 -12.15
CA GLN A 1087 29.38 -23.21 -11.56
C GLN A 1087 28.14 -22.87 -12.36
N TYR A 1088 26.99 -22.85 -11.69
CA TYR A 1088 25.74 -22.31 -12.22
C TYR A 1088 25.81 -20.79 -12.38
N GLN A 1089 25.29 -20.30 -13.49
CA GLN A 1089 24.97 -18.89 -13.70
C GLN A 1089 23.58 -18.79 -14.37
N PRO A 1090 22.72 -17.85 -13.97
CA PRO A 1090 21.51 -17.60 -14.74
C PRO A 1090 21.84 -17.16 -16.17
N ARG A 1091 20.95 -17.48 -17.10
CA ARG A 1091 21.09 -17.17 -18.52
C ARG A 1091 20.50 -15.79 -18.81
N ASP A 1092 21.37 -14.88 -19.23
CA ASP A 1092 20.95 -13.65 -19.89
C ASP A 1092 20.22 -13.99 -21.20
N MET A 1093 18.96 -13.58 -21.29
CA MET A 1093 18.07 -13.86 -22.42
C MET A 1093 18.50 -13.15 -23.70
N PHE A 1094 19.29 -12.08 -23.58
CA PHE A 1094 19.84 -11.30 -24.70
C PHE A 1094 21.25 -11.72 -25.11
N ALA A 1095 21.91 -12.59 -24.34
CA ALA A 1095 23.28 -12.98 -24.64
C ALA A 1095 23.40 -13.72 -25.99
N PRO A 1096 24.43 -13.42 -26.80
CA PRO A 1096 24.59 -14.02 -28.12
C PRO A 1096 24.88 -15.52 -28.01
N ALA A 1097 24.43 -16.31 -28.99
CA ALA A 1097 24.58 -17.77 -28.98
C ALA A 1097 26.04 -18.25 -28.79
N SER A 1098 27.04 -17.45 -29.19
CA SER A 1098 28.46 -17.74 -28.95
C SER A 1098 28.84 -17.80 -27.47
N SER A 1099 28.17 -17.05 -26.58
CA SER A 1099 28.41 -17.05 -25.13
C SER A 1099 27.90 -18.31 -24.41
N LEU A 1100 27.13 -19.15 -25.13
CA LEU A 1100 26.60 -20.43 -24.67
C LEU A 1100 27.53 -21.61 -25.02
N THR A 1101 28.58 -21.37 -25.82
CA THR A 1101 29.49 -22.43 -26.29
C THR A 1101 30.23 -23.06 -25.12
N GLY A 1102 30.11 -24.39 -24.95
CA GLY A 1102 30.74 -25.12 -23.85
C GLY A 1102 30.00 -24.99 -22.51
N LYS A 1103 28.76 -24.50 -22.52
CA LYS A 1103 27.88 -24.45 -21.35
C LYS A 1103 26.64 -25.30 -21.60
N TYR A 1104 26.22 -26.01 -20.56
CA TYR A 1104 25.05 -26.89 -20.58
C TYR A 1104 23.92 -26.28 -19.78
N ALA A 1105 22.67 -26.60 -20.16
CA ALA A 1105 21.51 -26.16 -19.41
C ALA A 1105 21.44 -26.90 -18.07
N VAL A 1106 20.98 -26.23 -17.02
CA VAL A 1106 20.70 -26.84 -15.72
C VAL A 1106 19.18 -26.89 -15.55
N ASP A 1107 18.66 -28.03 -15.14
CA ASP A 1107 17.23 -28.24 -14.86
C ASP A 1107 16.72 -27.15 -13.89
N PRO A 1108 15.81 -26.26 -14.34
CA PRO A 1108 15.27 -25.18 -13.54
C PRO A 1108 14.16 -25.66 -12.58
N ALA A 1109 13.94 -26.96 -12.42
CA ALA A 1109 12.88 -27.55 -11.61
C ALA A 1109 11.52 -26.86 -11.88
N THR A 1110 11.13 -26.81 -13.16
CA THR A 1110 9.82 -26.25 -13.57
C THR A 1110 8.69 -27.18 -13.13
N SER A 1111 8.81 -28.49 -13.36
CA SER A 1111 7.75 -29.48 -13.20
C SER A 1111 6.54 -29.33 -14.15
N PHE A 1112 5.86 -30.44 -14.37
CA PHE A 1112 4.69 -30.58 -15.25
C PHE A 1112 3.60 -29.52 -15.01
N THR A 1113 3.39 -29.10 -13.76
CA THR A 1113 2.38 -28.08 -13.47
C THR A 1113 2.81 -26.69 -13.96
N ILE A 1114 4.08 -26.30 -13.83
CA ILE A 1114 4.55 -25.02 -14.41
C ILE A 1114 4.61 -25.09 -15.93
N GLU A 1115 4.91 -26.25 -16.53
CA GLU A 1115 4.78 -26.44 -17.98
C GLU A 1115 3.35 -26.15 -18.45
N LEU A 1116 2.35 -26.70 -17.75
CA LEU A 1116 0.93 -26.45 -18.04
C LEU A 1116 0.52 -24.99 -17.79
N TYR A 1117 0.99 -24.35 -16.71
CA TYR A 1117 0.75 -22.92 -16.49
C TYR A 1117 1.44 -22.05 -17.54
N ALA A 1118 2.65 -22.38 -17.98
CA ALA A 1118 3.36 -21.66 -19.05
C ALA A 1118 2.66 -21.83 -20.40
N ALA A 1119 2.17 -23.03 -20.71
CA ALA A 1119 1.35 -23.29 -21.88
C ALA A 1119 0.02 -22.52 -21.82
N TRP A 1120 -0.68 -22.57 -20.68
CA TRP A 1120 -1.96 -21.90 -20.48
C TRP A 1120 -1.82 -20.38 -20.52
N TYR A 1121 -1.00 -19.80 -19.65
CA TYR A 1121 -0.79 -18.35 -19.60
C TYR A 1121 -0.26 -17.82 -20.92
N GLY A 1122 0.67 -18.56 -21.54
CA GLY A 1122 1.19 -18.24 -22.87
C GLY A 1122 0.09 -18.21 -23.94
N MET A 1123 -0.67 -19.28 -24.09
CA MET A 1123 -1.69 -19.38 -25.15
C MET A 1123 -2.94 -18.54 -24.89
N ALA A 1124 -3.28 -18.29 -23.64
CA ALA A 1124 -4.46 -17.54 -23.23
C ALA A 1124 -4.24 -16.02 -23.18
N PHE A 1125 -3.05 -15.50 -22.84
CA PHE A 1125 -2.89 -14.06 -22.59
C PHE A 1125 -1.83 -13.36 -23.45
N ILE A 1126 -0.74 -14.02 -23.88
CA ILE A 1126 0.29 -13.36 -24.71
C ILE A 1126 -0.33 -12.79 -26.00
N ASN A 1127 -1.23 -13.53 -26.66
CA ASN A 1127 -1.85 -13.15 -27.93
C ASN A 1127 -3.01 -12.13 -27.83
N LEU A 1128 -3.29 -11.60 -26.62
CA LEU A 1128 -4.23 -10.49 -26.46
C LEU A 1128 -3.71 -9.20 -27.10
N ASP A 1129 -2.42 -9.13 -27.37
CA ASP A 1129 -1.71 -8.09 -28.13
C ASP A 1129 -1.93 -8.17 -29.67
N PHE A 1130 -2.78 -9.10 -30.11
CA PHE A 1130 -3.07 -9.45 -31.52
C PHE A 1130 -1.91 -10.14 -32.27
N ASP A 1131 -0.88 -10.62 -31.57
CA ASP A 1131 0.16 -11.51 -32.10
C ASP A 1131 -0.15 -12.98 -31.79
N ASN A 1132 -0.56 -13.75 -32.80
CA ASN A 1132 -0.70 -15.20 -32.64
C ASN A 1132 0.63 -15.98 -32.84
N SER A 1133 1.76 -15.33 -33.09
CA SER A 1133 3.02 -16.04 -33.41
C SER A 1133 3.57 -16.87 -32.24
N PHE A 1134 3.25 -16.54 -30.99
CA PHE A 1134 3.54 -17.43 -29.86
C PHE A 1134 2.78 -18.76 -30.01
N ASN A 1135 1.45 -18.69 -30.23
CA ASN A 1135 0.60 -19.86 -30.42
C ASN A 1135 1.02 -20.66 -31.65
N ASP A 1136 1.30 -19.99 -32.79
CA ASP A 1136 1.75 -20.64 -34.02
C ASP A 1136 3.10 -21.38 -33.86
N LYS A 1137 4.01 -20.87 -33.02
CA LYS A 1137 5.32 -21.52 -32.72
C LYS A 1137 5.19 -22.69 -31.72
N LEU A 1138 4.17 -22.68 -30.86
CA LEU A 1138 3.86 -23.74 -29.88
C LEU A 1138 2.97 -24.85 -30.48
N LYS A 1139 2.18 -24.53 -31.51
CA LYS A 1139 1.18 -25.39 -32.16
C LYS A 1139 1.69 -26.77 -32.58
N ILE A 1140 0.92 -27.80 -32.24
CA ILE A 1140 1.09 -29.20 -32.64
C ILE A 1140 -0.27 -29.69 -33.20
N TRP A 1141 -0.28 -30.64 -34.15
CA TRP A 1141 -1.51 -31.28 -34.64
C TRP A 1141 -1.27 -32.72 -35.09
N VAL A 1142 -2.34 -33.51 -35.23
CA VAL A 1142 -2.26 -34.89 -35.75
C VAL A 1142 -2.52 -34.96 -37.26
N GLU A 1143 -1.65 -35.68 -37.99
CA GLU A 1143 -1.76 -35.88 -39.44
C GLU A 1143 -3.07 -36.62 -39.78
N GLY A 1144 -3.88 -36.03 -40.66
CA GLY A 1144 -5.13 -36.62 -41.13
C GLY A 1144 -6.37 -36.38 -40.26
N ASN A 1145 -6.26 -35.74 -39.08
CA ASN A 1145 -7.41 -35.51 -38.18
C ASN A 1145 -8.21 -34.22 -38.48
N GLY A 1146 -7.86 -33.46 -39.52
CA GLY A 1146 -8.54 -32.21 -39.90
C GLY A 1146 -8.23 -30.98 -39.02
N GLU A 1147 -7.35 -31.13 -38.03
CA GLU A 1147 -6.96 -30.07 -37.06
C GLU A 1147 -6.24 -28.86 -37.67
N ALA A 1148 -5.67 -28.99 -38.87
CA ALA A 1148 -4.98 -27.92 -39.56
C ALA A 1148 -5.15 -28.00 -41.09
N VAL A 1149 -5.28 -26.83 -41.73
CA VAL A 1149 -4.85 -26.67 -43.13
C VAL A 1149 -3.33 -26.63 -43.08
N LEU A 1150 -2.65 -27.59 -43.72
CA LEU A 1150 -1.18 -27.57 -43.81
C LEU A 1150 -0.75 -26.20 -44.37
N PRO A 1151 0.04 -25.39 -43.62
CA PRO A 1151 0.70 -24.26 -44.24
C PRO A 1151 1.54 -24.78 -45.41
N ASN A 1152 1.60 -24.04 -46.51
CA ASN A 1152 2.23 -24.49 -47.75
C ASN A 1152 3.77 -24.41 -47.63
N VAL A 1153 4.33 -25.19 -46.70
CA VAL A 1153 5.74 -25.24 -46.32
C VAL A 1153 6.48 -26.05 -47.38
N THR A 1154 7.14 -25.33 -48.29
CA THR A 1154 7.93 -25.89 -49.39
C THR A 1154 9.26 -26.50 -48.93
N ASP A 1155 9.71 -26.19 -47.71
CA ASP A 1155 10.94 -26.69 -47.11
C ASP A 1155 10.64 -27.78 -46.06
N ALA A 1156 10.90 -29.02 -46.42
CA ALA A 1156 10.69 -30.17 -45.56
C ALA A 1156 11.52 -30.14 -44.25
N THR A 1157 12.62 -29.38 -44.19
CA THR A 1157 13.46 -29.28 -42.97
C THR A 1157 12.80 -28.49 -41.85
N ARG A 1158 11.74 -27.72 -42.16
CA ARG A 1158 10.93 -26.97 -41.20
C ARG A 1158 9.78 -27.77 -40.58
N VAL A 1159 9.61 -29.04 -40.93
CA VAL A 1159 8.49 -29.88 -40.44
C VAL A 1159 9.02 -30.99 -39.54
N ALA A 1160 8.69 -30.93 -38.25
CA ALA A 1160 8.94 -32.03 -37.33
C ALA A 1160 7.81 -33.06 -37.44
N ARG A 1161 8.17 -34.33 -37.32
CA ARG A 1161 7.24 -35.46 -37.25
C ARG A 1161 7.64 -36.39 -36.12
N PHE A 1162 6.67 -36.77 -35.31
CA PHE A 1162 6.80 -37.79 -34.28
C PHE A 1162 5.72 -38.86 -34.51
N VAL A 1163 6.13 -40.13 -34.62
CA VAL A 1163 5.19 -41.26 -34.75
C VAL A 1163 5.12 -42.01 -33.42
N HIS A 1164 3.97 -41.95 -32.78
CA HIS A 1164 3.76 -42.54 -31.45
C HIS A 1164 3.83 -44.07 -31.52
N PRO A 1165 4.74 -44.72 -30.75
CA PRO A 1165 5.11 -46.12 -30.97
C PRO A 1165 4.00 -47.14 -30.64
N ARG A 1166 3.03 -46.77 -29.79
CA ARG A 1166 1.96 -47.68 -29.34
C ARG A 1166 0.70 -47.63 -30.19
N ASN A 1167 0.32 -46.45 -30.71
CA ASN A 1167 -0.94 -46.25 -31.43
C ASN A 1167 -0.79 -45.77 -32.89
N GLY A 1168 0.43 -45.46 -33.35
CA GLY A 1168 0.71 -45.08 -34.73
C GLY A 1168 0.21 -43.69 -35.16
N ARG A 1169 -0.20 -42.82 -34.23
CA ARG A 1169 -0.53 -41.42 -34.54
C ARG A 1169 0.74 -40.66 -34.94
N THR A 1170 0.66 -39.88 -36.01
CA THR A 1170 1.71 -38.94 -36.44
C THR A 1170 1.37 -37.54 -35.95
N TYR A 1171 2.20 -37.00 -35.07
CA TYR A 1171 2.14 -35.61 -34.62
C TYR A 1171 3.04 -34.76 -35.53
N ILE A 1172 2.60 -33.54 -35.84
CA ILE A 1172 3.30 -32.58 -36.70
C ILE A 1172 3.36 -31.22 -36.02
N ALA A 1173 4.50 -30.56 -36.16
CA ALA A 1173 4.74 -29.17 -35.80
C ALA A 1173 5.68 -28.52 -36.83
N VAL A 1174 5.63 -27.19 -36.94
CA VAL A 1174 6.40 -26.44 -37.94
C VAL A 1174 7.27 -25.39 -37.26
N ARG A 1175 8.56 -25.35 -37.65
CA ARG A 1175 9.48 -24.30 -37.23
C ARG A 1175 9.15 -22.97 -37.92
N ALA A 1176 9.39 -21.87 -37.22
CA ALA A 1176 9.45 -20.53 -37.79
C ALA A 1176 10.27 -20.45 -39.11
N SER A 1177 10.00 -19.44 -39.94
CA SER A 1177 10.73 -19.26 -41.20
C SER A 1177 12.16 -18.74 -41.01
N ASP A 1178 12.41 -18.03 -39.91
CA ASP A 1178 13.77 -17.72 -39.48
C ASP A 1178 14.30 -18.91 -38.65
N PRO A 1179 15.41 -19.56 -39.05
CA PRO A 1179 15.97 -20.66 -38.28
C PRO A 1179 16.52 -20.22 -36.91
N ASN A 1180 16.79 -18.94 -36.66
CA ASN A 1180 17.26 -18.48 -35.35
C ASN A 1180 16.14 -18.40 -34.31
N GLN A 1181 14.88 -18.37 -34.74
CA GLN A 1181 13.73 -18.34 -33.83
C GLN A 1181 13.45 -19.73 -33.25
N TYR A 1182 13.30 -19.77 -31.93
CA TYR A 1182 12.87 -20.98 -31.22
C TYR A 1182 11.41 -21.28 -31.56
N SER A 1183 11.08 -22.58 -31.69
CA SER A 1183 9.73 -23.04 -32.02
C SER A 1183 9.41 -24.21 -31.10
N PRO A 1184 8.80 -23.97 -29.93
CA PRO A 1184 8.66 -24.97 -28.88
C PRO A 1184 8.04 -26.29 -29.34
N GLY A 1185 6.93 -26.23 -30.08
CA GLY A 1185 6.24 -27.43 -30.56
C GLY A 1185 7.10 -28.25 -31.54
N PHE A 1186 7.93 -27.59 -32.37
CA PHE A 1186 8.84 -28.26 -33.29
C PHE A 1186 9.98 -28.98 -32.57
N GLU A 1187 10.55 -28.37 -31.53
CA GLU A 1187 11.62 -28.99 -30.75
C GLU A 1187 11.11 -30.10 -29.82
N LEU A 1188 9.91 -29.97 -29.24
CA LEU A 1188 9.24 -31.03 -28.48
C LEU A 1188 9.05 -32.32 -29.32
N LEU A 1189 8.55 -32.18 -30.55
CA LEU A 1189 8.40 -33.34 -31.44
C LEU A 1189 9.74 -33.95 -31.86
N LYS A 1190 10.80 -33.12 -32.01
CA LYS A 1190 12.15 -33.62 -32.29
C LYS A 1190 12.72 -34.40 -31.11
N ARG A 1191 12.56 -33.92 -29.87
CA ARG A 1191 13.00 -34.65 -28.66
C ARG A 1191 12.28 -35.99 -28.54
N ALA A 1192 10.96 -36.01 -28.66
CA ALA A 1192 10.18 -37.26 -28.61
C ALA A 1192 10.57 -38.27 -29.71
N GLN A 1193 10.84 -37.80 -30.94
CA GLN A 1193 11.31 -38.67 -32.00
C GLN A 1193 12.76 -39.15 -31.80
N ALA A 1194 13.61 -38.36 -31.13
CA ALA A 1194 14.95 -38.78 -30.72
C ALA A 1194 14.88 -39.86 -29.63
N TRP A 1195 14.08 -39.68 -28.58
CA TRP A 1195 13.88 -40.65 -27.49
C TRP A 1195 13.40 -42.01 -28.00
N VAL A 1196 12.40 -42.03 -28.90
CA VAL A 1196 11.95 -43.28 -29.56
C VAL A 1196 13.04 -43.92 -30.43
N SER A 1197 13.94 -43.11 -31.01
CA SER A 1197 15.05 -43.63 -31.83
C SER A 1197 16.21 -44.16 -30.99
N ALA A 1198 16.43 -43.59 -29.80
CA ALA A 1198 17.42 -44.03 -28.83
C ALA A 1198 16.96 -45.24 -27.98
N GLY A 1199 15.64 -45.48 -27.91
CA GLY A 1199 15.08 -46.59 -27.12
C GLY A 1199 14.88 -46.26 -25.64
N VAL A 1200 14.67 -44.98 -25.32
CA VAL A 1200 14.29 -44.48 -23.98
C VAL A 1200 13.01 -45.19 -23.51
N ASP A 1201 12.85 -45.36 -22.19
CA ASP A 1201 11.67 -46.04 -21.62
C ASP A 1201 10.36 -45.44 -22.17
N PRO A 1202 9.42 -46.26 -22.65
CA PRO A 1202 8.11 -45.80 -23.07
C PRO A 1202 7.41 -44.86 -22.08
N ALA A 1203 7.60 -45.00 -20.76
CA ALA A 1203 7.00 -44.11 -19.77
C ALA A 1203 7.36 -42.63 -19.99
N TYR A 1204 8.64 -42.32 -20.25
CA TYR A 1204 9.08 -40.96 -20.57
C TYR A 1204 8.56 -40.48 -21.94
N VAL A 1205 8.45 -41.37 -22.93
CA VAL A 1205 7.84 -41.02 -24.22
C VAL A 1205 6.36 -40.61 -24.03
N GLU A 1206 5.64 -41.22 -23.08
CA GLU A 1206 4.25 -40.90 -22.81
C GLU A 1206 4.04 -39.61 -22.00
N SER A 1207 5.00 -39.18 -21.16
CA SER A 1207 4.93 -37.85 -20.53
C SER A 1207 5.03 -36.73 -21.59
N LEU A 1208 5.94 -36.86 -22.56
CA LEU A 1208 5.99 -35.94 -23.70
C LEU A 1208 4.69 -35.94 -24.51
N VAL A 1209 4.05 -37.11 -24.70
CA VAL A 1209 2.75 -37.18 -25.37
C VAL A 1209 1.65 -36.49 -24.56
N ALA A 1210 1.68 -36.56 -23.22
CA ALA A 1210 0.74 -35.83 -22.37
C ALA A 1210 0.87 -34.30 -22.53
N ILE A 1211 2.10 -33.79 -22.63
CA ILE A 1211 2.37 -32.37 -22.96
C ILE A 1211 1.85 -32.04 -24.37
N MET A 1212 2.11 -32.88 -25.38
CA MET A 1212 1.61 -32.66 -26.75
C MET A 1212 0.08 -32.64 -26.86
N GLU A 1213 -0.62 -33.53 -26.16
CA GLU A 1213 -2.10 -33.55 -26.12
C GLU A 1213 -2.64 -32.32 -25.35
N SER A 1214 -1.94 -31.87 -24.30
CA SER A 1214 -2.30 -30.66 -23.54
C SER A 1214 -2.17 -29.39 -24.40
N ILE A 1215 -1.03 -29.22 -25.10
CA ILE A 1215 -0.82 -28.13 -26.06
C ILE A 1215 -1.85 -28.17 -27.19
N ARG A 1216 -2.20 -29.37 -27.70
CA ARG A 1216 -3.26 -29.53 -28.71
C ARG A 1216 -4.63 -29.08 -28.20
N GLY A 1217 -5.02 -29.49 -26.99
CA GLY A 1217 -6.27 -29.05 -26.38
C GLY A 1217 -6.31 -27.54 -26.12
N MET A 1218 -5.20 -26.96 -25.66
CA MET A 1218 -5.07 -25.52 -25.50
C MET A 1218 -5.10 -24.78 -26.85
N ASP A 1219 -4.57 -25.32 -27.94
CA ASP A 1219 -4.73 -24.76 -29.30
C ASP A 1219 -6.19 -24.77 -29.77
N GLU A 1220 -6.95 -25.84 -29.47
CA GLU A 1220 -8.37 -25.91 -29.79
C GLU A 1220 -9.19 -24.87 -29.01
N LEU A 1221 -8.86 -24.65 -27.73
CA LEU A 1221 -9.48 -23.63 -26.88
C LEU A 1221 -9.08 -22.19 -27.25
N TYR A 1222 -7.79 -21.95 -27.47
CA TYR A 1222 -7.22 -20.60 -27.49
C TYR A 1222 -6.66 -20.15 -28.84
N GLY A 1223 -6.19 -21.10 -29.67
CA GLY A 1223 -5.56 -20.86 -30.98
C GLY A 1223 -6.57 -20.69 -32.12
N ARG A 1224 -7.80 -21.21 -31.97
CA ARG A 1224 -8.91 -20.97 -32.93
C ARG A 1224 -9.69 -19.68 -32.68
N ILE A 1225 -9.43 -18.99 -31.57
CA ILE A 1225 -10.02 -17.69 -31.25
C ILE A 1225 -9.27 -16.60 -32.05
N TYR A 1226 -9.58 -16.52 -33.35
CA TYR A 1226 -9.21 -15.42 -34.21
C TYR A 1226 -10.27 -14.32 -34.13
N PHE A 1227 -9.85 -13.09 -33.86
CA PHE A 1227 -10.68 -11.87 -33.91
C PHE A 1227 -9.96 -10.80 -34.71
#